data_AF-A0A7V9GFZ6-F1
#
_entry.id   AF-A0A7V9GFZ6-F1
#
_cell.length_a   1.000
_cell.length_b   1.000
_cell.length_c   1.000
_cell.angle_alpha   90.00
_cell.angle_beta   90.00
_cell.angle_gamma   90.00
#
_symmetry.space_group_name_H-M   'P 1'
#
loop_
_entity.id
_entity.type
_entity.pdbx_description
1 polymer ?
#
loop_
_entity_poly.entity_id
_entity_poly.type
_entity_poly.pdbx_seq_one_letter_code
_entity_poly.pdbx_strand_id
1 'polypeptide(L)'
;EVRAAFGSHNLRSIGYAVAYARSRGIPDHGYELQMLHGMAAPLHDAARHLGFRHRVYAPVGELVPGMAYLVRRLLENTSNESFVRAREADGRALDDLLRPPRVDALPPLELAPRRPTTTVSGPSPYSPEPVREWRRAPARAAMRAAVDRAAAGAVIEVPALVTGEEVRTAATIDSVDPGAVDRVVARSSDCGVAEVDAAVAAGVAAFDAWSSRPVAERGGVLFRAAAVLRGRRDELAALEVFEAGKPWAEADADVCEAIDFCEYYGREALRLEAGAADRVQSPPGEENRLRYRGKGVAAVIAPWNFPLAIPTGMVVAALVAGNPVVLKPAEQTPATAWALVDALRRAGAPDGVIQFLPGDGEVVGARLVEHPDTALIAFTGSRAVGLAIVEAAAVHRPGQRHLKRVVAELGGKNAVIVDADSDPDQVVPALVRSAFGFAGQKCSAASRAIVVGPAYDAIVERLAAAADEAILGHPSDPATLVGPVIDADAHARLLDATARAAGEGRVVSDRRRPPAGGFGEGAPVGQRGWYVAPTVVVDVDPATSTLWRDELFGPLLCVVRADDLDHALVLANDTEYALTAACFSRSPVNLRRAAAELRAGNVYLNRGTTGAVVGRQPFGGHGMSGIGSKAGGPDYLAQFADPRVVTENTVRQGFTPDA
;
A
#
# COMPACT_ATOMS: atom_id res chain seq x y z
N GLU A 1 12.08 44.40 -14.62
CA GLU A 1 10.78 44.99 -14.24
C GLU A 1 9.76 43.86 -14.16
N VAL A 2 9.08 43.67 -13.02
CA VAL A 2 8.00 42.68 -12.89
C VAL A 2 6.68 43.45 -12.99
N ARG A 3 5.82 43.09 -13.95
CA ARG A 3 4.49 43.69 -14.09
C ARG A 3 3.45 42.82 -13.42
N ALA A 4 2.74 43.40 -12.45
CA ALA A 4 1.71 42.67 -11.71
C ALA A 4 0.41 42.55 -12.53
N ALA A 5 -0.18 41.36 -12.49
CA ALA A 5 -1.53 41.09 -12.97
C ALA A 5 -2.34 40.44 -11.83
N PHE A 6 -3.46 41.05 -11.45
CA PHE A 6 -4.28 40.60 -10.33
C PHE A 6 -5.52 39.87 -10.86
N GLY A 7 -5.46 38.53 -10.89
CA GLY A 7 -6.58 37.67 -11.26
C GLY A 7 -7.51 37.40 -10.09
N SER A 8 -8.68 38.04 -10.04
CA SER A 8 -9.63 37.89 -8.93
C SER A 8 -11.03 38.39 -9.30
N HIS A 9 -12.08 37.74 -8.75
CA HIS A 9 -13.45 38.30 -8.68
C HIS A 9 -13.82 38.77 -7.27
N ASN A 10 -12.92 38.61 -6.31
CA ASN A 10 -13.11 39.12 -4.95
C ASN A 10 -12.83 40.63 -4.93
N LEU A 11 -13.87 41.42 -4.67
CA LEU A 11 -13.79 42.89 -4.65
C LEU A 11 -12.86 43.40 -3.54
N ARG A 12 -12.78 42.72 -2.38
CA ARG A 12 -11.82 43.08 -1.32
C ARG A 12 -10.38 42.92 -1.80
N SER A 13 -10.07 41.82 -2.47
CA SER A 13 -8.73 41.58 -3.03
C SER A 13 -8.36 42.62 -4.08
N ILE A 14 -9.28 42.92 -5.00
CA ILE A 14 -9.07 43.96 -6.03
C ILE A 14 -8.89 45.33 -5.38
N GLY A 15 -9.79 45.71 -4.46
CA GLY A 15 -9.76 46.99 -3.77
C GLY A 15 -8.47 47.17 -2.97
N TYR A 16 -8.00 46.13 -2.28
CA TYR A 16 -6.70 46.14 -1.60
C TYR A 16 -5.54 46.33 -2.58
N ALA A 17 -5.50 45.58 -3.67
CA ALA A 17 -4.43 45.68 -4.67
C ALA A 17 -4.34 47.09 -5.28
N VAL A 18 -5.49 47.69 -5.64
CA VAL A 18 -5.57 49.06 -6.15
C VAL A 18 -5.11 50.08 -5.10
N ALA A 19 -5.64 50.00 -3.88
CA ALA A 19 -5.30 50.93 -2.81
C ALA A 19 -3.81 50.84 -2.43
N TYR A 20 -3.26 49.62 -2.40
CA TYR A 20 -1.85 49.37 -2.14
C TYR A 20 -0.96 49.87 -3.27
N ALA A 21 -1.29 49.60 -4.54
CA ALA A 21 -0.51 50.10 -5.67
C ALA A 21 -0.43 51.65 -5.66
N ARG A 22 -1.57 52.32 -5.44
CA ARG A 22 -1.64 53.78 -5.33
C ARG A 22 -0.85 54.32 -4.14
N SER A 23 -0.90 53.65 -2.97
CA SER A 23 -0.11 54.07 -1.79
C SER A 23 1.40 53.94 -1.99
N ARG A 24 1.83 53.11 -2.96
CA ARG A 24 3.23 52.96 -3.39
C ARG A 24 3.61 53.85 -4.57
N GLY A 25 2.72 54.74 -5.03
CA GLY A 25 2.95 55.62 -6.17
C GLY A 25 2.95 54.91 -7.53
N ILE A 26 2.45 53.68 -7.60
CA ILE A 26 2.32 52.94 -8.85
C ILE A 26 1.06 53.46 -9.57
N PRO A 27 1.17 53.94 -10.82
CA PRO A 27 0.00 54.42 -11.54
C PRO A 27 -0.92 53.25 -11.92
N ASP A 28 -2.20 53.52 -12.14
CA ASP A 28 -3.21 52.48 -12.43
C ASP A 28 -2.93 51.69 -13.73
N HIS A 29 -2.13 52.24 -14.65
CA HIS A 29 -1.64 51.55 -15.85
C HIS A 29 -0.38 50.70 -15.60
N GLY A 30 0.21 50.78 -14.41
CA GLY A 30 1.39 50.02 -14.00
C GLY A 30 1.10 48.55 -13.66
N TYR A 31 -0.18 48.20 -13.49
CA TYR A 31 -0.64 46.82 -13.25
C TYR A 31 -1.86 46.48 -14.11
N GLU A 32 -2.27 45.22 -14.13
CA GLU A 32 -3.43 44.72 -14.87
C GLU A 32 -4.40 44.01 -13.92
N LEU A 33 -5.70 44.16 -14.15
CA LEU A 33 -6.75 43.34 -13.51
C LEU A 33 -7.15 42.23 -14.48
N GLN A 34 -7.28 41.00 -13.98
CA GLN A 34 -7.71 39.85 -14.80
C GLN A 34 -8.97 39.22 -14.22
N MET A 35 -9.93 38.92 -15.08
CA MET A 35 -11.19 38.27 -14.70
C MET A 35 -11.57 37.22 -15.74
N LEU A 36 -12.31 36.19 -15.33
CA LEU A 36 -12.82 35.15 -16.23
C LEU A 36 -13.95 35.66 -17.11
N HIS A 37 -13.97 35.21 -18.36
CA HIS A 37 -15.10 35.40 -19.26
C HIS A 37 -16.40 34.78 -18.68
N GLY A 38 -17.53 35.46 -18.89
CA GLY A 38 -18.85 34.97 -18.48
C GLY A 38 -19.13 35.02 -16.98
N MET A 39 -18.30 35.69 -16.18
CA MET A 39 -18.43 35.76 -14.72
C MET A 39 -18.33 37.19 -14.19
N ALA A 40 -19.11 37.50 -13.15
CA ALA A 40 -19.09 38.77 -12.43
C ALA A 40 -19.14 40.02 -13.35
N ALA A 41 -20.02 40.02 -14.35
CA ALA A 41 -20.18 41.11 -15.32
C ALA A 41 -20.14 42.53 -14.71
N PRO A 42 -20.80 42.81 -13.56
CA PRO A 42 -20.73 44.13 -12.93
C PRO A 42 -19.30 44.58 -12.57
N LEU A 43 -18.42 43.64 -12.17
CA LEU A 43 -17.01 43.93 -11.88
C LEU A 43 -16.21 44.23 -13.15
N HIS A 44 -16.50 43.55 -14.27
CA HIS A 44 -15.89 43.85 -15.57
C HIS A 44 -16.26 45.26 -16.04
N ASP A 45 -17.52 45.66 -15.85
CA ASP A 45 -18.01 46.99 -16.20
C ASP A 45 -17.38 48.07 -15.33
N ALA A 46 -17.31 47.84 -14.01
CA ALA A 46 -16.66 48.74 -13.07
C ALA A 46 -15.16 48.93 -13.40
N ALA A 47 -14.43 47.85 -13.69
CA ALA A 47 -13.02 47.92 -14.04
C ALA A 47 -12.77 48.76 -15.30
N ARG A 48 -13.63 48.58 -16.32
CA ARG A 48 -13.59 49.37 -17.56
C ARG A 48 -13.94 50.84 -17.32
N HIS A 49 -15.00 51.11 -16.58
CA HIS A 49 -15.46 52.47 -16.27
C HIS A 49 -14.41 53.27 -15.50
N LEU A 50 -13.70 52.62 -14.57
CA LEU A 50 -12.62 53.23 -13.78
C LEU A 50 -11.29 53.35 -14.54
N GLY A 51 -11.23 52.94 -15.80
CA GLY A 51 -10.03 53.08 -16.65
C GLY A 51 -8.89 52.10 -16.32
N PHE A 52 -9.15 51.03 -15.57
CA PHE A 52 -8.12 50.03 -15.29
C PHE A 52 -7.78 49.21 -16.55
N ARG A 53 -6.50 48.85 -16.70
CA ARG A 53 -6.11 47.84 -17.70
C ARG A 53 -6.72 46.50 -17.28
N HIS A 54 -7.64 45.98 -18.08
CA HIS A 54 -8.44 44.81 -17.74
C HIS A 54 -8.36 43.75 -18.84
N ARG A 55 -7.97 42.52 -18.48
CA ARG A 55 -7.86 41.36 -19.38
C ARG A 55 -8.86 40.29 -19.00
N VAL A 56 -9.58 39.80 -19.99
CA VAL A 56 -10.54 38.70 -19.84
C VAL A 56 -9.84 37.37 -20.18
N TYR A 57 -9.84 36.43 -19.23
CA TYR A 57 -9.42 35.05 -19.50
C TYR A 57 -10.56 34.30 -20.20
N ALA A 58 -10.36 33.98 -21.47
CA ALA A 58 -11.36 33.39 -22.36
C ALA A 58 -10.90 31.99 -22.85
N PRO A 59 -11.32 30.90 -22.17
CA PRO A 59 -11.06 29.55 -22.64
C PRO A 59 -11.80 29.26 -23.96
N VAL A 60 -11.13 28.57 -24.87
CA VAL A 60 -11.67 28.10 -26.17
C VAL A 60 -11.28 26.64 -26.35
N GLY A 61 -12.21 25.79 -26.78
CA GLY A 61 -11.92 24.37 -27.02
C GLY A 61 -13.18 23.54 -27.24
N GLU A 62 -12.96 22.23 -27.31
CA GLU A 62 -14.02 21.22 -27.50
C GLU A 62 -15.00 21.14 -26.33
N LEU A 63 -16.19 20.59 -26.59
CA LEU A 63 -17.26 20.51 -25.59
C LEU A 63 -16.86 19.70 -24.35
N VAL A 64 -16.18 18.56 -24.51
CA VAL A 64 -15.84 17.67 -23.38
C VAL A 64 -14.89 18.36 -22.37
N PRO A 65 -13.72 18.90 -22.77
CA PRO A 65 -12.90 19.74 -21.89
C PRO A 65 -13.64 21.00 -21.40
N GLY A 66 -14.50 21.59 -22.24
CA GLY A 66 -15.34 22.73 -21.87
C GLY A 66 -16.31 22.44 -20.72
N MET A 67 -16.90 21.24 -20.68
CA MET A 67 -17.76 20.80 -19.58
C MET A 67 -16.96 20.56 -18.29
N ALA A 68 -15.77 19.96 -18.37
CA ALA A 68 -14.88 19.84 -17.20
C ALA A 68 -14.50 21.22 -16.64
N TYR A 69 -14.19 22.17 -17.53
CA TYR A 69 -13.94 23.56 -17.16
C TYR A 69 -15.18 24.21 -16.51
N LEU A 70 -16.37 24.00 -17.07
CA LEU A 70 -17.63 24.51 -16.54
C LEU A 70 -17.91 24.00 -15.12
N VAL A 71 -17.74 22.71 -14.85
CA VAL A 71 -17.91 22.14 -13.49
C VAL A 71 -16.98 22.85 -12.50
N ARG A 72 -15.71 23.07 -12.86
CA ARG A 72 -14.77 23.82 -12.03
C ARG A 72 -15.19 25.28 -11.82
N ARG A 73 -15.89 25.90 -12.79
CA ARG A 73 -16.44 27.26 -12.64
C ARG A 73 -17.65 27.28 -11.71
N LEU A 74 -18.54 26.30 -11.83
CA LEU A 74 -19.69 26.15 -10.94
C LEU A 74 -19.21 25.99 -9.50
N LEU A 75 -18.25 25.09 -9.24
CA LEU A 75 -17.67 24.89 -7.90
C LEU A 75 -17.08 26.18 -7.30
N GLU A 76 -16.35 26.97 -8.10
CA GLU A 76 -15.78 28.24 -7.63
C GLU A 76 -16.86 29.26 -7.25
N ASN A 77 -17.97 29.29 -8.00
CA ASN A 77 -19.05 30.25 -7.79
C ASN A 77 -20.08 29.81 -6.76
N THR A 78 -20.24 28.52 -6.50
CA THR A 78 -21.23 27.99 -5.54
C THR A 78 -20.61 27.61 -4.20
N SER A 79 -19.28 27.64 -4.07
CA SER A 79 -18.58 27.44 -2.79
C SER A 79 -19.12 28.38 -1.70
N ASN A 80 -19.30 27.86 -0.48
CA ASN A 80 -19.71 28.65 0.70
C ASN A 80 -18.75 29.83 0.97
N GLU A 81 -17.48 29.68 0.60
CA GLU A 81 -16.43 30.69 0.79
C GLU A 81 -16.31 31.66 -0.41
N SER A 82 -17.14 31.49 -1.45
CA SER A 82 -17.09 32.31 -2.65
C SER A 82 -17.60 33.72 -2.38
N PHE A 83 -16.79 34.73 -2.70
CA PHE A 83 -17.21 36.13 -2.65
C PHE A 83 -18.44 36.40 -3.53
N VAL A 84 -18.48 35.75 -4.71
CA VAL A 84 -19.58 35.91 -5.67
C VAL A 84 -20.88 35.38 -5.08
N ARG A 85 -20.87 34.18 -4.49
CA ARG A 85 -22.06 33.64 -3.80
C ARG A 85 -22.46 34.49 -2.61
N ALA A 86 -21.49 34.82 -1.75
CA ALA A 86 -21.73 35.56 -0.52
C ALA A 86 -22.41 36.91 -0.80
N ARG A 87 -22.08 37.53 -1.95
CA ARG A 87 -22.69 38.78 -2.40
C ARG A 87 -24.03 38.58 -3.12
N GLU A 88 -24.06 37.72 -4.14
CA GLU A 88 -25.18 37.64 -5.09
C GLU A 88 -26.31 36.70 -4.63
N ALA A 89 -25.99 35.67 -3.84
CA ALA A 89 -26.97 34.69 -3.37
C ALA A 89 -27.29 34.81 -1.87
N ASP A 90 -26.27 35.01 -1.03
CA ASP A 90 -26.45 35.02 0.43
C ASP A 90 -26.77 36.42 1.00
N GLY A 91 -26.72 37.47 0.17
CA GLY A 91 -27.10 38.85 0.55
C GLY A 91 -26.24 39.47 1.65
N ARG A 92 -25.00 38.99 1.87
CA ARG A 92 -24.14 39.48 2.95
C ARG A 92 -23.83 40.97 2.78
N ALA A 93 -23.76 41.67 3.92
CA ALA A 93 -23.45 43.09 3.96
C ALA A 93 -22.07 43.36 3.33
N LEU A 94 -21.96 44.46 2.59
CA LEU A 94 -20.73 44.81 1.88
C LEU A 94 -19.57 45.05 2.86
N ASP A 95 -19.83 45.64 4.03
CA ASP A 95 -18.81 45.88 5.06
C ASP A 95 -18.17 44.59 5.57
N ASP A 96 -18.96 43.52 5.72
CA ASP A 96 -18.44 42.20 6.10
C ASP A 96 -17.55 41.60 5.02
N LEU A 97 -17.97 41.75 3.76
CA LEU A 97 -17.23 41.26 2.59
C LEU A 97 -15.93 42.03 2.34
N LEU A 98 -15.86 43.29 2.75
CA LEU A 98 -14.69 44.16 2.63
C LEU A 98 -13.75 44.14 3.84
N ARG A 99 -14.08 43.33 4.87
CA ARG A 99 -13.22 43.18 6.05
C ARG A 99 -11.84 42.63 5.65
N PRO A 100 -10.73 43.12 6.25
CA PRO A 100 -9.41 42.54 6.03
C PRO A 100 -9.38 41.04 6.36
N PRO A 101 -8.81 40.18 5.51
CA PRO A 101 -8.63 38.78 5.85
C PRO A 101 -7.64 38.66 7.02
N ARG A 102 -7.90 37.71 7.92
CA ARG A 102 -6.95 37.34 8.97
C ARG A 102 -6.16 36.13 8.48
N VAL A 103 -4.84 36.27 8.42
CA VAL A 103 -3.92 35.15 8.18
C VAL A 103 -3.00 35.11 9.37
N ASP A 104 -3.27 34.20 10.31
CA ASP A 104 -2.50 34.11 11.55
C ASP A 104 -1.09 33.53 11.27
N ALA A 105 -0.98 32.56 10.35
CA ALA A 105 0.29 32.06 9.82
C ALA A 105 0.07 31.30 8.48
N LEU A 106 1.08 31.31 7.61
CA LEU A 106 1.14 30.41 6.46
C LEU A 106 1.64 29.02 6.90
N PRO A 107 1.19 27.92 6.26
CA PRO A 107 1.71 26.61 6.57
C PRO A 107 3.22 26.53 6.24
N PRO A 108 4.03 25.87 7.09
CA PRO A 108 5.47 25.76 6.86
C PRO A 108 5.77 24.87 5.64
N LEU A 109 6.84 25.21 4.91
CA LEU A 109 7.35 24.43 3.75
C LEU A 109 8.22 23.23 4.17
N GLU A 110 8.54 23.11 5.45
CA GLU A 110 9.41 22.07 6.01
C GLU A 110 8.74 20.69 6.01
N LEU A 111 9.49 19.64 6.30
CA LEU A 111 8.91 18.31 6.48
C LEU A 111 7.95 18.31 7.67
N ALA A 112 6.89 17.49 7.58
CA ALA A 112 6.03 17.28 8.74
C ALA A 112 6.87 16.74 9.91
N PRO A 113 6.66 17.23 11.14
CA PRO A 113 7.36 16.73 12.30
C PRO A 113 7.09 15.23 12.46
N ARG A 114 8.13 14.49 12.89
CA ARG A 114 7.98 13.07 13.21
C ARG A 114 6.97 12.90 14.33
N ARG A 115 6.10 11.90 14.20
CA ARG A 115 5.17 11.55 15.28
C ARG A 115 5.95 11.06 16.49
N PRO A 116 5.57 11.47 17.72
CA PRO A 116 6.17 10.94 18.94
C PRO A 116 5.84 9.45 19.07
N THR A 117 6.59 8.76 19.94
CA THR A 117 6.32 7.36 20.25
C THR A 117 4.97 7.24 20.97
N THR A 118 4.11 6.35 20.50
CA THR A 118 2.81 6.07 21.14
C THR A 118 3.01 5.48 22.53
N THR A 119 2.31 6.02 23.53
CA THR A 119 2.26 5.49 24.89
C THR A 119 1.08 4.53 25.07
N VAL A 120 1.27 3.51 25.90
CA VAL A 120 0.23 2.50 26.16
C VAL A 120 -0.93 3.06 27.00
N SER A 121 -0.64 3.98 27.93
CA SER A 121 -1.66 4.67 28.73
C SER A 121 -2.34 5.76 27.88
N GLY A 122 -3.44 5.38 27.21
CA GLY A 122 -4.24 6.32 26.40
C GLY A 122 -3.61 6.67 25.06
N PRO A 123 -3.39 5.69 24.15
CA PRO A 123 -2.88 5.98 22.82
C PRO A 123 -3.86 6.89 22.08
N SER A 124 -3.34 7.88 21.34
CA SER A 124 -4.17 8.69 20.44
C SER A 124 -4.89 7.80 19.41
N PRO A 125 -6.03 8.25 18.86
CA PRO A 125 -6.69 7.54 17.77
C PRO A 125 -5.70 7.17 16.65
N TYR A 126 -5.87 5.96 16.10
CA TYR A 126 -5.05 5.51 14.99
C TYR A 126 -5.19 6.45 13.78
N SER A 127 -4.07 6.74 13.14
CA SER A 127 -4.01 7.45 11.88
C SER A 127 -2.85 6.86 11.07
N PRO A 128 -3.03 6.57 9.77
CA PRO A 128 -1.95 6.06 8.94
C PRO A 128 -0.73 7.01 8.94
N GLU A 129 0.46 6.43 8.88
CA GLU A 129 1.72 7.15 8.71
C GLU A 129 1.69 7.87 7.36
N PRO A 130 1.93 9.20 7.33
CA PRO A 130 1.86 9.94 6.08
C PRO A 130 3.01 9.54 5.15
N VAL A 131 2.66 9.15 3.92
CA VAL A 131 3.62 8.98 2.82
C VAL A 131 4.32 10.29 2.49
N ARG A 132 5.53 10.21 1.91
CA ARG A 132 6.31 11.39 1.56
C ARG A 132 5.65 12.22 0.49
N GLU A 133 5.69 13.54 0.70
CA GLU A 133 5.28 14.50 -0.30
C GLU A 133 6.46 14.87 -1.20
N TRP A 134 6.69 14.06 -2.24
CA TRP A 134 7.83 14.21 -3.16
C TRP A 134 7.92 15.57 -3.88
N ARG A 135 6.84 16.37 -3.88
CA ARG A 135 6.88 17.77 -4.36
C ARG A 135 7.78 18.67 -3.50
N ARG A 136 8.00 18.34 -2.22
CA ARG A 136 8.85 19.10 -1.30
C ARG A 136 10.33 18.77 -1.54
N ALA A 137 11.15 19.80 -1.78
CA ALA A 137 12.59 19.62 -2.01
C ALA A 137 13.33 18.91 -0.84
N PRO A 138 13.05 19.22 0.44
CA PRO A 138 13.68 18.51 1.56
C PRO A 138 13.39 17.01 1.58
N ALA A 139 12.18 16.58 1.17
CA ALA A 139 11.82 15.16 1.10
C ALA A 139 12.68 14.41 0.08
N ARG A 140 12.87 15.01 -1.11
CA ARG A 140 13.72 14.44 -2.18
C ARG A 140 15.19 14.42 -1.76
N ALA A 141 15.67 15.47 -1.10
CA ALA A 141 17.05 15.56 -0.66
C ALA A 141 17.38 14.49 0.40
N ALA A 142 16.49 14.28 1.37
CA ALA A 142 16.66 13.24 2.40
C ALA A 142 16.73 11.84 1.81
N MET A 143 15.79 11.49 0.91
CA MET A 143 15.77 10.20 0.23
C MET A 143 16.99 10.01 -0.67
N ARG A 144 17.35 11.04 -1.47
CA ARG A 144 18.57 11.01 -2.31
C ARG A 144 19.80 10.68 -1.46
N ALA A 145 19.99 11.39 -0.34
CA ALA A 145 21.12 11.15 0.54
C ALA A 145 21.15 9.73 1.13
N ALA A 146 19.99 9.12 1.38
CA ALA A 146 19.91 7.74 1.84
C ALA A 146 20.22 6.73 0.73
N VAL A 147 19.70 6.96 -0.48
CA VAL A 147 20.03 6.16 -1.68
C VAL A 147 21.52 6.23 -1.99
N ASP A 148 22.14 7.40 -1.93
CA ASP A 148 23.57 7.57 -2.20
C ASP A 148 24.43 6.85 -1.13
N ARG A 149 24.02 6.91 0.15
CA ARG A 149 24.68 6.14 1.22
C ARG A 149 24.54 4.64 1.03
N ALA A 150 23.35 4.16 0.69
CA ALA A 150 23.13 2.74 0.43
C ALA A 150 23.90 2.29 -0.82
N ALA A 151 23.99 3.11 -1.87
CA ALA A 151 24.81 2.85 -3.07
C ALA A 151 26.30 2.66 -2.76
N ALA A 152 26.84 3.46 -1.84
CA ALA A 152 28.24 3.38 -1.40
C ALA A 152 28.49 2.39 -0.25
N GLY A 153 27.43 1.75 0.26
CA GLY A 153 27.50 0.83 1.39
C GLY A 153 28.23 -0.47 1.05
N ALA A 154 28.82 -1.09 2.06
CA ALA A 154 29.32 -2.46 1.97
C ALA A 154 28.17 -3.47 1.92
N VAL A 155 28.46 -4.70 1.49
CA VAL A 155 27.53 -5.83 1.56
C VAL A 155 27.04 -5.99 3.00
N ILE A 156 25.73 -6.11 3.19
CA ILE A 156 25.10 -6.28 4.50
C ILE A 156 25.19 -7.76 4.88
N GLU A 157 25.92 -8.06 5.94
CA GLU A 157 25.98 -9.42 6.50
C GLU A 157 24.77 -9.65 7.41
N VAL A 158 23.90 -10.59 7.04
CA VAL A 158 22.64 -10.89 7.72
C VAL A 158 22.74 -12.24 8.46
N PRO A 159 22.78 -12.24 9.80
CA PRO A 159 22.82 -13.50 10.55
C PRO A 159 21.44 -14.16 10.59
N ALA A 160 21.40 -15.44 10.96
CA ALA A 160 20.21 -16.04 11.55
C ALA A 160 20.08 -15.60 13.02
N LEU A 161 18.88 -15.66 13.58
CA LEU A 161 18.63 -15.50 15.02
C LEU A 161 18.02 -16.79 15.53
N VAL A 162 18.82 -17.55 16.27
CA VAL A 162 18.44 -18.86 16.82
C VAL A 162 18.67 -18.81 18.32
N THR A 163 17.67 -19.18 19.12
CA THR A 163 17.75 -19.17 20.59
C THR A 163 18.10 -17.79 21.19
N GLY A 164 17.79 -16.69 20.49
CA GLY A 164 18.11 -15.32 20.91
C GLY A 164 19.50 -14.82 20.54
N GLU A 165 20.33 -15.68 19.94
CA GLU A 165 21.70 -15.37 19.53
C GLU A 165 21.84 -15.26 18.01
N GLU A 166 22.70 -14.37 17.56
CA GLU A 166 23.04 -14.24 16.15
C GLU A 166 23.95 -15.41 15.73
N VAL A 167 23.48 -16.21 14.78
CA VAL A 167 24.19 -17.39 14.26
C VAL A 167 24.56 -17.14 12.80
N ARG A 168 25.83 -17.40 12.46
CA ARG A 168 26.29 -17.43 11.07
C ARG A 168 26.49 -18.88 10.64
N THR A 169 25.78 -19.28 9.59
CA THR A 169 25.97 -20.60 9.00
C THR A 169 27.11 -20.59 7.98
N ALA A 170 27.61 -21.78 7.64
CA ALA A 170 28.66 -21.92 6.63
C ALA A 170 28.13 -21.70 5.20
N ALA A 171 26.87 -22.06 4.96
CA ALA A 171 26.16 -21.78 3.73
C ALA A 171 25.55 -20.38 3.77
N THR A 172 25.50 -19.70 2.64
CA THR A 172 25.00 -18.32 2.55
C THR A 172 24.16 -18.11 1.30
N ILE A 173 23.20 -17.19 1.39
CA ILE A 173 22.40 -16.70 0.27
C ILE A 173 22.84 -15.27 -0.05
N ASP A 174 23.18 -15.02 -1.31
CA ASP A 174 23.46 -13.67 -1.80
C ASP A 174 22.17 -13.04 -2.34
N SER A 175 21.71 -11.99 -1.66
CA SER A 175 20.66 -11.10 -2.16
C SER A 175 21.32 -10.01 -2.99
N VAL A 176 20.97 -10.00 -4.28
CA VAL A 176 21.54 -9.09 -5.28
C VAL A 176 20.56 -7.98 -5.63
N ASP A 177 21.08 -6.89 -6.17
CA ASP A 177 20.28 -5.80 -6.70
C ASP A 177 19.57 -6.22 -8.00
N PRO A 178 18.23 -6.31 -8.04
CA PRO A 178 17.53 -6.75 -9.25
C PRO A 178 17.76 -5.83 -10.47
N GLY A 179 18.10 -4.56 -10.23
CA GLY A 179 18.39 -3.58 -11.26
C GLY A 179 19.87 -3.55 -11.69
N ALA A 180 20.74 -4.19 -10.91
CA ALA A 180 22.18 -4.28 -11.15
C ALA A 180 22.72 -5.60 -10.58
N VAL A 181 22.42 -6.73 -11.23
CA VAL A 181 22.58 -8.10 -10.68
C VAL A 181 24.00 -8.47 -10.26
N ASP A 182 25.00 -7.74 -10.74
CA ASP A 182 26.41 -7.89 -10.35
C ASP A 182 26.71 -7.35 -8.95
N ARG A 183 25.76 -6.63 -8.35
CA ARG A 183 25.87 -6.02 -7.03
C ARG A 183 25.16 -6.88 -6.00
N VAL A 184 25.93 -7.44 -5.08
CA VAL A 184 25.40 -8.05 -3.85
C VAL A 184 25.01 -6.94 -2.88
N VAL A 185 23.74 -6.90 -2.48
CA VAL A 185 23.21 -5.97 -1.48
C VAL A 185 23.42 -6.55 -0.08
N ALA A 186 23.09 -7.83 0.09
CA ALA A 186 23.21 -8.53 1.35
C ALA A 186 23.67 -9.98 1.15
N ARG A 187 24.34 -10.52 2.17
CA ARG A 187 24.67 -11.93 2.29
C ARG A 187 24.07 -12.44 3.58
N SER A 188 23.08 -13.33 3.49
CA SER A 188 22.46 -13.93 4.65
C SER A 188 23.01 -15.32 4.94
N SER A 189 22.94 -15.72 6.21
CA SER A 189 23.02 -17.13 6.57
C SER A 189 21.95 -17.93 5.83
N ASP A 190 22.28 -19.17 5.48
CA ASP A 190 21.34 -20.17 4.96
C ASP A 190 21.12 -21.25 6.04
N CYS A 191 19.92 -21.27 6.62
CA CYS A 191 19.56 -22.16 7.72
C CYS A 191 19.10 -23.53 7.22
N GLY A 192 19.33 -24.57 8.03
CA GLY A 192 18.81 -25.91 7.79
C GLY A 192 17.75 -26.34 8.81
N VAL A 193 17.42 -27.63 8.75
CA VAL A 193 16.46 -28.28 9.67
C VAL A 193 16.88 -28.15 11.14
N ALA A 194 18.18 -28.21 11.43
CA ALA A 194 18.70 -28.13 12.80
C ALA A 194 18.42 -26.76 13.44
N GLU A 195 18.64 -25.67 12.70
CA GLU A 195 18.34 -24.32 13.16
C GLU A 195 16.83 -24.11 13.34
N VAL A 196 16.01 -24.70 12.47
CA VAL A 196 14.54 -24.69 12.62
C VAL A 196 14.11 -25.33 13.92
N ASP A 197 14.58 -26.55 14.20
CA ASP A 197 14.20 -27.30 15.40
C ASP A 197 14.63 -26.55 16.67
N ALA A 198 15.83 -25.96 16.66
CA ALA A 198 16.33 -25.15 17.77
C ALA A 198 15.51 -23.86 17.98
N ALA A 199 15.16 -23.15 16.91
CA ALA A 199 14.36 -21.94 16.97
C ALA A 199 12.93 -22.20 17.45
N VAL A 200 12.30 -23.29 16.97
CA VAL A 200 10.97 -23.69 17.43
C VAL A 200 11.01 -24.09 18.91
N ALA A 201 12.01 -24.86 19.35
CA ALA A 201 12.18 -25.21 20.76
C ALA A 201 12.34 -23.97 21.66
N ALA A 202 13.10 -22.96 21.20
CA ALA A 202 13.21 -21.68 21.91
C ALA A 202 11.87 -20.94 21.99
N GLY A 203 11.09 -20.94 20.91
CA GLY A 203 9.73 -20.40 20.90
C GLY A 203 8.82 -21.11 21.90
N VAL A 204 8.85 -22.45 21.95
CA VAL A 204 8.08 -23.23 22.92
C VAL A 204 8.45 -22.84 24.35
N ALA A 205 9.76 -22.71 24.65
CA ALA A 205 10.23 -22.31 25.98
C ALA A 205 9.78 -20.89 26.38
N ALA A 206 9.68 -19.97 25.42
CA ALA A 206 9.26 -18.59 25.66
C ALA A 206 7.73 -18.40 25.74
N PHE A 207 6.94 -19.36 25.23
CA PHE A 207 5.50 -19.19 25.01
C PHE A 207 4.72 -18.82 26.27
N ASP A 208 4.85 -19.57 27.36
CA ASP A 208 4.02 -19.34 28.54
C ASP A 208 4.29 -17.96 29.18
N ALA A 209 5.57 -17.57 29.28
CA ALA A 209 5.97 -16.27 29.81
C ALA A 209 5.50 -15.12 28.90
N TRP A 210 5.61 -15.27 27.58
CA TRP A 210 5.18 -14.24 26.64
C TRP A 210 3.66 -14.11 26.55
N SER A 211 2.95 -15.24 26.44
CA SER A 211 1.49 -15.30 26.31
C SER A 211 0.77 -14.76 27.54
N SER A 212 1.36 -14.93 28.73
CA SER A 212 0.83 -14.42 30.01
C SER A 212 1.17 -12.96 30.29
N ARG A 213 2.15 -12.38 29.59
CA ARG A 213 2.53 -10.97 29.75
C ARG A 213 1.35 -10.05 29.39
N PRO A 214 1.05 -8.96 30.14
CA PRO A 214 -0.09 -8.10 29.85
C PRO A 214 -0.11 -7.59 28.40
N VAL A 215 -1.30 -7.51 27.78
CA VAL A 215 -1.45 -7.05 26.38
C VAL A 215 -0.86 -5.65 26.20
N ALA A 216 -1.06 -4.79 27.20
CA ALA A 216 -0.44 -3.48 27.31
C ALA A 216 1.09 -3.49 27.11
N GLU A 217 1.80 -4.42 27.75
CA GLU A 217 3.25 -4.52 27.61
C GLU A 217 3.66 -5.06 26.24
N ARG A 218 2.92 -6.04 25.70
CA ARG A 218 3.16 -6.56 24.36
C ARG A 218 2.91 -5.50 23.29
N GLY A 219 1.82 -4.75 23.38
CA GLY A 219 1.53 -3.60 22.52
C GLY A 219 2.57 -2.49 22.64
N GLY A 220 3.13 -2.29 23.84
CA GLY A 220 4.25 -1.38 24.06
C GLY A 220 5.51 -1.73 23.27
N VAL A 221 5.80 -3.02 23.05
CA VAL A 221 6.90 -3.46 22.16
C VAL A 221 6.63 -3.00 20.73
N LEU A 222 5.41 -3.19 20.22
CA LEU A 222 5.03 -2.77 18.87
C LEU A 222 5.16 -1.25 18.68
N PHE A 223 4.68 -0.45 19.64
CA PHE A 223 4.79 1.02 19.54
C PHE A 223 6.25 1.50 19.54
N ARG A 224 7.13 0.85 20.31
CA ARG A 224 8.57 1.15 20.27
C ARG A 224 9.21 0.69 18.96
N ALA A 225 8.82 -0.47 18.42
CA ALA A 225 9.30 -0.94 17.13
C ALA A 225 8.88 0.02 15.99
N ALA A 226 7.63 0.51 16.01
CA ALA A 226 7.16 1.55 15.09
C ALA A 226 8.03 2.82 15.15
N ALA A 227 8.43 3.25 16.36
CA ALA A 227 9.31 4.39 16.53
C ALA A 227 10.73 4.14 15.97
N VAL A 228 11.27 2.94 16.13
CA VAL A 228 12.57 2.56 15.54
C VAL A 228 12.51 2.59 14.01
N LEU A 229 11.49 1.96 13.41
CA LEU A 229 11.27 1.96 11.96
C LEU A 229 11.09 3.38 11.42
N ARG A 230 10.26 4.20 12.09
CA ARG A 230 10.06 5.62 11.74
C ARG A 230 11.36 6.43 11.81
N GLY A 231 12.22 6.12 12.78
CA GLY A 231 13.54 6.73 12.92
C GLY A 231 14.48 6.46 11.74
N ARG A 232 14.36 5.27 11.13
CA ARG A 232 15.19 4.75 10.04
C ARG A 232 14.51 4.78 8.66
N ARG A 233 13.35 5.46 8.54
CA ARG A 233 12.50 5.39 7.33
C ARG A 233 13.23 5.61 6.00
N ASP A 234 14.09 6.63 5.91
CA ASP A 234 14.87 6.90 4.70
C ASP A 234 15.88 5.79 4.37
N GLU A 235 16.53 5.25 5.40
CA GLU A 235 17.52 4.16 5.28
C GLU A 235 16.84 2.87 4.80
N LEU A 236 15.69 2.51 5.40
CA LEU A 236 14.94 1.31 5.05
C LEU A 236 14.34 1.42 3.64
N ALA A 237 13.76 2.57 3.29
CA ALA A 237 13.26 2.79 1.93
C ALA A 237 14.40 2.74 0.90
N ALA A 238 15.59 3.26 1.23
CA ALA A 238 16.75 3.15 0.36
C ALA A 238 17.28 1.71 0.26
N LEU A 239 17.17 0.89 1.31
CA LEU A 239 17.49 -0.53 1.25
C LEU A 239 16.57 -1.26 0.26
N GLU A 240 15.26 -1.05 0.34
CA GLU A 240 14.28 -1.67 -0.56
C GLU A 240 14.44 -1.25 -2.03
N VAL A 241 14.96 -0.04 -2.30
CA VAL A 241 15.31 0.42 -3.64
C VAL A 241 16.32 -0.51 -4.30
N PHE A 242 17.29 -1.00 -3.54
CA PHE A 242 18.36 -1.87 -4.03
C PHE A 242 18.04 -3.36 -3.84
N GLU A 243 17.55 -3.78 -2.67
CA GLU A 243 17.33 -5.20 -2.38
C GLU A 243 16.08 -5.76 -3.06
N ALA A 244 15.03 -4.95 -3.23
CA ALA A 244 13.74 -5.38 -3.79
C ALA A 244 13.40 -4.70 -5.12
N GLY A 245 14.24 -3.79 -5.62
CA GLY A 245 13.98 -3.04 -6.85
C GLY A 245 12.78 -2.08 -6.76
N LYS A 246 12.45 -1.56 -5.57
CA LYS A 246 11.28 -0.69 -5.40
C LYS A 246 11.53 0.77 -5.80
N PRO A 247 10.68 1.38 -6.65
CA PRO A 247 10.69 2.83 -6.84
C PRO A 247 10.47 3.58 -5.51
N TRP A 248 10.99 4.81 -5.39
CA TRP A 248 11.01 5.55 -4.11
C TRP A 248 9.65 5.66 -3.42
N ALA A 249 8.59 5.93 -4.18
CA ALA A 249 7.25 6.07 -3.64
C ALA A 249 6.68 4.73 -3.14
N GLU A 250 7.08 3.61 -3.74
CA GLU A 250 6.67 2.27 -3.36
C GLU A 250 7.44 1.80 -2.12
N ALA A 251 8.75 2.08 -2.05
CA ALA A 251 9.59 1.78 -0.89
C ALA A 251 9.20 2.60 0.35
N ASP A 252 8.95 3.91 0.18
CA ASP A 252 8.48 4.76 1.28
C ASP A 252 7.10 4.31 1.81
N ALA A 253 6.22 3.86 0.91
CA ALA A 253 4.91 3.35 1.29
C ALA A 253 5.01 2.01 2.05
N ASP A 254 5.92 1.11 1.67
CA ASP A 254 6.16 -0.17 2.37
C ASP A 254 6.56 0.08 3.83
N VAL A 255 7.52 0.98 4.04
CA VAL A 255 7.98 1.34 5.40
C VAL A 255 6.88 2.00 6.20
N CYS A 256 6.07 2.88 5.58
CA CYS A 256 4.88 3.45 6.22
C CYS A 256 3.88 2.36 6.63
N GLU A 257 3.63 1.39 5.77
CA GLU A 257 2.67 0.30 6.03
C GLU A 257 3.17 -0.63 7.15
N ALA A 258 4.48 -0.90 7.22
CA ALA A 258 5.10 -1.61 8.34
C ALA A 258 4.89 -0.88 9.69
N ILE A 259 5.12 0.44 9.70
CA ILE A 259 4.86 1.30 10.87
C ILE A 259 3.36 1.24 11.24
N ASP A 260 2.48 1.30 10.24
CA ASP A 260 1.03 1.25 10.45
C ASP A 260 0.58 -0.07 11.07
N PHE A 261 1.13 -1.22 10.64
CA PHE A 261 0.79 -2.50 11.26
C PHE A 261 1.17 -2.56 12.75
N CYS A 262 2.35 -2.05 13.13
CA CYS A 262 2.74 -1.94 14.52
C CYS A 262 1.78 -1.05 15.33
N GLU A 263 1.48 0.14 14.81
CA GLU A 263 0.62 1.12 15.47
C GLU A 263 -0.84 0.65 15.56
N TYR A 264 -1.34 0.00 14.50
CA TYR A 264 -2.72 -0.47 14.40
C TYR A 264 -2.94 -1.70 15.28
N TYR A 265 -2.11 -2.74 15.16
CA TYR A 265 -2.31 -3.97 15.95
C TYR A 265 -2.01 -3.80 17.43
N GLY A 266 -1.09 -2.91 17.82
CA GLY A 266 -0.91 -2.53 19.21
C GLY A 266 -2.18 -1.92 19.81
N ARG A 267 -2.88 -1.06 19.06
CA ARG A 267 -4.16 -0.46 19.47
C ARG A 267 -5.33 -1.44 19.43
N GLU A 268 -5.40 -2.27 18.40
CA GLU A 268 -6.45 -3.28 18.29
C GLU A 268 -6.37 -4.30 19.43
N ALA A 269 -5.16 -4.73 19.82
CA ALA A 269 -4.99 -5.63 20.96
C ALA A 269 -5.51 -5.00 22.27
N LEU A 270 -5.18 -3.72 22.52
CA LEU A 270 -5.73 -2.96 23.67
C LEU A 270 -7.25 -2.85 23.61
N ARG A 271 -7.82 -2.60 22.42
CA ARG A 271 -9.27 -2.53 22.22
C ARG A 271 -9.96 -3.88 22.51
N LEU A 272 -9.35 -4.98 22.05
CA LEU A 272 -9.85 -6.33 22.30
C LEU A 272 -9.81 -6.68 23.80
N GLU A 273 -8.77 -6.27 24.53
CA GLU A 273 -8.65 -6.48 25.98
C GLU A 273 -9.67 -5.64 26.76
N ALA A 274 -9.81 -4.35 26.43
CA ALA A 274 -10.74 -3.45 27.13
C ALA A 274 -12.21 -3.87 26.98
N GLY A 275 -12.62 -4.29 25.79
CA GLY A 275 -14.00 -4.71 25.50
C GLY A 275 -14.28 -6.19 25.75
N ALA A 276 -13.47 -6.88 26.54
CA ALA A 276 -13.55 -8.34 26.66
C ALA A 276 -14.73 -8.81 27.54
N ALA A 277 -15.09 -8.04 28.57
CA ALA A 277 -16.25 -8.31 29.44
C ALA A 277 -17.58 -8.07 28.72
N ASP A 278 -17.67 -7.04 27.86
CA ASP A 278 -18.89 -6.68 27.11
C ASP A 278 -19.29 -7.71 26.04
N ARG A 279 -18.45 -8.73 25.79
CA ARG A 279 -18.67 -9.75 24.75
C ARG A 279 -19.45 -10.96 25.23
N VAL A 280 -19.66 -11.11 26.53
CA VAL A 280 -20.37 -12.25 27.13
C VAL A 280 -21.32 -11.76 28.21
N GLN A 281 -22.43 -12.46 28.40
CA GLN A 281 -23.42 -12.11 29.42
C GLN A 281 -23.01 -12.67 30.78
N SER A 282 -23.26 -11.92 31.84
CA SER A 282 -23.02 -12.34 33.24
C SER A 282 -24.34 -12.23 34.02
N PRO A 283 -25.03 -13.35 34.33
CA PRO A 283 -26.23 -13.31 35.16
C PRO A 283 -25.88 -12.94 36.61
N PRO A 284 -26.85 -12.49 37.44
CA PRO A 284 -26.59 -12.20 38.85
C PRO A 284 -25.97 -13.40 39.59
N GLY A 285 -24.88 -13.16 40.31
CA GLY A 285 -24.12 -14.20 41.02
C GLY A 285 -23.10 -14.97 40.18
N GLU A 286 -22.89 -14.58 38.92
CA GLU A 286 -21.90 -15.15 38.03
C GLU A 286 -21.15 -14.05 37.29
N GLU A 287 -19.85 -14.22 37.11
CA GLU A 287 -19.04 -13.35 36.26
C GLU A 287 -18.41 -14.16 35.13
N ASN A 288 -18.76 -13.81 33.89
CA ASN A 288 -18.18 -14.38 32.68
C ASN A 288 -17.24 -13.37 32.03
N ARG A 289 -16.01 -13.80 31.72
CA ARG A 289 -15.03 -12.99 31.00
C ARG A 289 -14.45 -13.77 29.82
N LEU A 290 -14.72 -13.30 28.61
CA LEU A 290 -14.03 -13.77 27.41
C LEU A 290 -12.61 -13.18 27.40
N ARG A 291 -11.61 -14.00 27.11
CA ARG A 291 -10.20 -13.60 26.96
C ARG A 291 -9.63 -14.26 25.71
N TYR A 292 -8.55 -13.70 25.22
CA TYR A 292 -7.80 -14.25 24.10
C TYR A 292 -6.40 -14.63 24.56
N ARG A 293 -5.92 -15.81 24.17
CA ARG A 293 -4.56 -16.29 24.44
C ARG A 293 -3.88 -16.68 23.13
N GLY A 294 -2.57 -16.50 23.02
CA GLY A 294 -1.82 -17.00 21.87
C GLY A 294 -2.00 -18.51 21.67
N LYS A 295 -1.87 -18.97 20.43
CA LYS A 295 -2.03 -20.38 20.02
C LYS A 295 -0.78 -21.22 20.30
N GLY A 296 0.41 -20.63 20.24
CA GLY A 296 1.68 -21.34 20.40
C GLY A 296 2.79 -20.69 19.57
N VAL A 297 3.74 -21.48 19.05
CA VAL A 297 4.75 -20.99 18.11
C VAL A 297 4.11 -20.69 16.76
N ALA A 298 4.36 -19.49 16.25
CA ALA A 298 3.91 -19.04 14.94
C ALA A 298 5.05 -19.08 13.92
N ALA A 299 4.90 -19.89 12.88
CA ALA A 299 5.75 -19.84 11.69
C ALA A 299 5.25 -18.71 10.78
N VAL A 300 6.07 -17.70 10.54
CA VAL A 300 5.75 -16.61 9.61
C VAL A 300 6.63 -16.78 8.37
N ILE A 301 6.01 -17.08 7.23
CA ILE A 301 6.67 -17.29 5.95
C ILE A 301 6.26 -16.14 5.02
N ALA A 302 7.19 -15.22 4.77
CA ALA A 302 6.86 -13.92 4.19
C ALA A 302 7.40 -13.73 2.76
N PRO A 303 6.73 -12.89 1.94
CA PRO A 303 7.11 -12.66 0.54
C PRO A 303 8.16 -11.56 0.40
N TRP A 304 8.76 -11.45 -0.79
CA TRP A 304 9.75 -10.42 -1.13
C TRP A 304 9.13 -9.10 -1.62
N ASN A 305 7.89 -9.11 -2.10
CA ASN A 305 7.34 -7.98 -2.85
C ASN A 305 6.86 -6.82 -1.96
N PHE A 306 6.55 -7.09 -0.70
CA PHE A 306 6.40 -6.09 0.36
C PHE A 306 7.30 -6.50 1.53
N PRO A 307 8.62 -6.33 1.37
CA PRO A 307 9.64 -7.04 2.14
C PRO A 307 9.77 -6.54 3.58
N LEU A 308 9.16 -5.41 3.94
CA LEU A 308 9.06 -4.95 5.32
C LEU A 308 7.62 -4.99 5.81
N ALA A 309 6.66 -4.46 5.04
CA ALA A 309 5.27 -4.30 5.44
C ALA A 309 4.58 -5.63 5.78
N ILE A 310 4.60 -6.60 4.86
CA ILE A 310 3.88 -7.87 5.04
C ILE A 310 4.52 -8.73 6.15
N PRO A 311 5.86 -8.93 6.19
CA PRO A 311 6.50 -9.58 7.34
C PRO A 311 6.14 -8.87 8.66
N THR A 312 6.20 -7.54 8.69
CA THR A 312 5.84 -6.77 9.91
C THR A 312 4.40 -7.07 10.33
N GLY A 313 3.44 -6.99 9.40
CA GLY A 313 2.04 -7.27 9.66
C GLY A 313 1.81 -8.66 10.27
N MET A 314 2.39 -9.70 9.68
CA MET A 314 2.24 -11.08 10.18
C MET A 314 2.95 -11.31 11.52
N VAL A 315 4.20 -10.85 11.65
CA VAL A 315 5.01 -11.01 12.86
C VAL A 315 4.36 -10.28 14.03
N VAL A 316 4.02 -8.99 13.87
CA VAL A 316 3.55 -8.19 15.00
C VAL A 316 2.13 -8.55 15.43
N ALA A 317 1.28 -9.02 14.49
CA ALA A 317 -0.02 -9.61 14.83
C ALA A 317 0.15 -10.87 15.71
N ALA A 318 1.05 -11.78 15.33
CA ALA A 318 1.34 -12.98 16.11
C ALA A 318 1.92 -12.64 17.50
N LEU A 319 2.91 -11.75 17.55
CA LEU A 319 3.56 -11.31 18.79
C LEU A 319 2.56 -10.68 19.76
N VAL A 320 1.75 -9.71 19.30
CA VAL A 320 0.81 -9.01 20.20
C VAL A 320 -0.33 -9.91 20.68
N ALA A 321 -0.72 -10.91 19.88
CA ALA A 321 -1.65 -11.97 20.28
C ALA A 321 -1.04 -12.95 21.31
N GLY A 322 0.26 -12.90 21.56
CA GLY A 322 0.96 -13.71 22.57
C GLY A 322 1.64 -14.96 22.03
N ASN A 323 1.96 -15.00 20.74
CA ASN A 323 2.69 -16.10 20.09
C ASN A 323 4.16 -15.71 19.90
N PRO A 324 5.13 -16.54 20.34
CA PRO A 324 6.50 -16.51 19.83
C PRO A 324 6.50 -16.77 18.33
N VAL A 325 7.42 -16.12 17.61
CA VAL A 325 7.47 -16.13 16.16
C VAL A 325 8.79 -16.66 15.65
N VAL A 326 8.72 -17.53 14.65
CA VAL A 326 9.86 -17.89 13.79
C VAL A 326 9.61 -17.31 12.40
N LEU A 327 10.36 -16.28 12.04
CA LEU A 327 10.25 -15.61 10.75
C LEU A 327 11.20 -16.26 9.74
N LYS A 328 10.64 -16.81 8.66
CA LYS A 328 11.34 -17.17 7.42
C LYS A 328 11.06 -16.09 6.36
N PRO A 329 12.02 -15.22 6.05
CA PRO A 329 11.86 -14.24 4.98
C PRO A 329 11.97 -14.90 3.60
N ALA A 330 11.58 -14.18 2.55
CA ALA A 330 11.96 -14.53 1.20
C ALA A 330 13.48 -14.36 1.00
N GLU A 331 14.06 -15.25 0.21
CA GLU A 331 15.49 -15.38 -0.08
C GLU A 331 16.04 -14.12 -0.77
N GLN A 332 15.18 -13.41 -1.50
CA GLN A 332 15.53 -12.20 -2.23
C GLN A 332 15.69 -10.97 -1.31
N THR A 333 15.04 -10.92 -0.14
CA THR A 333 15.00 -9.71 0.71
C THR A 333 15.33 -9.93 2.21
N PRO A 334 16.41 -10.66 2.54
CA PRO A 334 16.75 -11.00 3.92
C PRO A 334 17.18 -9.80 4.77
N ALA A 335 17.85 -8.78 4.23
CA ALA A 335 18.31 -7.64 5.01
C ALA A 335 17.15 -6.72 5.42
N THR A 336 16.19 -6.50 4.53
CA THR A 336 14.97 -5.75 4.87
C THR A 336 14.17 -6.46 5.96
N ALA A 337 14.01 -7.78 5.87
CA ALA A 337 13.36 -8.56 6.92
C ALA A 337 14.14 -8.57 8.24
N TRP A 338 15.49 -8.58 8.18
CA TRP A 338 16.34 -8.44 9.36
C TRP A 338 16.14 -7.10 10.07
N ALA A 339 15.87 -6.02 9.33
CA ALA A 339 15.61 -4.72 9.92
C ALA A 339 14.36 -4.70 10.82
N LEU A 340 13.33 -5.51 10.51
CA LEU A 340 12.19 -5.74 11.40
C LEU A 340 12.63 -6.43 12.70
N VAL A 341 13.42 -7.49 12.60
CA VAL A 341 13.89 -8.26 13.75
C VAL A 341 14.76 -7.38 14.66
N ASP A 342 15.70 -6.62 14.10
CA ASP A 342 16.51 -5.63 14.81
C ASP A 342 15.62 -4.56 15.48
N ALA A 343 14.59 -4.06 14.80
CA ALA A 343 13.65 -3.10 15.39
C ALA A 343 12.88 -3.68 16.58
N LEU A 344 12.43 -4.93 16.50
CA LEU A 344 11.74 -5.63 17.60
C LEU A 344 12.66 -5.91 18.79
N ARG A 345 13.91 -6.32 18.54
CA ARG A 345 14.92 -6.50 19.60
C ARG A 345 15.22 -5.18 20.31
N ARG A 346 15.47 -4.10 19.57
CA ARG A 346 15.65 -2.74 20.15
C ARG A 346 14.43 -2.23 20.88
N ALA A 347 13.24 -2.66 20.47
CA ALA A 347 11.99 -2.36 21.16
C ALA A 347 11.78 -3.17 22.45
N GLY A 348 12.69 -4.10 22.78
CA GLY A 348 12.63 -4.90 24.00
C GLY A 348 11.72 -6.13 23.87
N ALA A 349 11.60 -6.71 22.68
CA ALA A 349 11.08 -8.07 22.54
C ALA A 349 12.00 -9.03 23.35
N PRO A 350 11.46 -9.87 24.24
CA PRO A 350 12.29 -10.79 25.01
C PRO A 350 13.00 -11.82 24.14
N ASP A 351 14.13 -12.33 24.62
CA ASP A 351 14.83 -13.44 23.97
C ASP A 351 13.90 -14.65 23.84
N GLY A 352 14.05 -15.39 22.74
CA GLY A 352 13.18 -16.55 22.46
C GLY A 352 11.85 -16.21 21.77
N VAL A 353 11.35 -14.97 21.92
CA VAL A 353 10.02 -14.57 21.40
C VAL A 353 10.03 -14.26 19.91
N ILE A 354 11.16 -13.81 19.35
CA ILE A 354 11.36 -13.65 17.91
C ILE A 354 12.62 -14.42 17.49
N GLN A 355 12.50 -15.24 16.46
CA GLN A 355 13.58 -15.96 15.79
C GLN A 355 13.57 -15.57 14.30
N PHE A 356 14.73 -15.70 13.63
CA PHE A 356 14.90 -15.31 12.25
C PHE A 356 15.71 -16.36 11.51
N LEU A 357 15.08 -17.04 10.54
CA LEU A 357 15.65 -18.17 9.82
C LEU A 357 15.63 -17.88 8.31
N PRO A 358 16.60 -17.11 7.80
CA PRO A 358 16.83 -17.03 6.36
C PRO A 358 17.29 -18.41 5.84
N GLY A 359 16.76 -18.83 4.70
CA GLY A 359 17.08 -20.11 4.08
C GLY A 359 16.01 -20.54 3.08
N ASP A 360 16.23 -21.64 2.38
CA ASP A 360 15.34 -22.08 1.31
C ASP A 360 13.94 -22.46 1.80
N GLY A 361 12.92 -22.04 1.06
CA GLY A 361 11.51 -22.37 1.34
C GLY A 361 11.23 -23.87 1.39
N GLU A 362 11.86 -24.66 0.53
CA GLU A 362 11.71 -26.12 0.46
C GLU A 362 12.35 -26.86 1.64
N VAL A 363 13.24 -26.19 2.39
CA VAL A 363 13.94 -26.75 3.54
C VAL A 363 13.41 -26.15 4.83
N VAL A 364 13.65 -24.86 5.05
CA VAL A 364 13.29 -24.13 6.27
C VAL A 364 11.77 -23.97 6.35
N GLY A 365 11.14 -23.50 5.27
CA GLY A 365 9.70 -23.28 5.21
C GLY A 365 8.91 -24.58 5.39
N ALA A 366 9.28 -25.62 4.64
CA ALA A 366 8.67 -26.94 4.75
C ALA A 366 8.80 -27.51 6.17
N ARG A 367 10.00 -27.47 6.76
CA ARG A 367 10.20 -27.96 8.12
C ARG A 367 9.37 -27.20 9.15
N LEU A 368 9.29 -25.87 9.05
CA LEU A 368 8.45 -25.03 9.94
C LEU A 368 6.98 -25.43 9.88
N VAL A 369 6.46 -25.65 8.66
CA VAL A 369 5.07 -26.07 8.43
C VAL A 369 4.80 -27.44 9.01
N GLU A 370 5.75 -28.37 8.90
CA GLU A 370 5.59 -29.74 9.36
C GLU A 370 5.90 -29.94 10.85
N HIS A 371 6.64 -29.05 11.51
CA HIS A 371 7.05 -29.23 12.89
C HIS A 371 5.85 -29.45 13.85
N PRO A 372 5.90 -30.44 14.78
CA PRO A 372 4.75 -30.76 15.65
C PRO A 372 4.37 -29.61 16.61
N ASP A 373 5.34 -28.77 17.00
CA ASP A 373 5.11 -27.64 17.91
C ASP A 373 4.71 -26.32 17.23
N THR A 374 4.71 -26.25 15.89
CA THR A 374 4.16 -25.10 15.18
C THR A 374 2.64 -25.10 15.33
N ALA A 375 2.07 -24.06 15.93
CA ALA A 375 0.63 -23.94 16.19
C ALA A 375 -0.11 -23.05 15.18
N LEU A 376 0.60 -22.09 14.61
CA LEU A 376 0.08 -21.12 13.67
C LEU A 376 1.06 -20.98 12.51
N ILE A 377 0.55 -20.91 11.29
CA ILE A 377 1.32 -20.57 10.09
C ILE A 377 0.68 -19.32 9.49
N ALA A 378 1.43 -18.23 9.44
CA ALA A 378 1.07 -17.05 8.66
C ALA A 378 1.90 -17.04 7.38
N PHE A 379 1.23 -17.11 6.24
CA PHE A 379 1.86 -17.20 4.93
C PHE A 379 1.31 -16.11 4.02
N THR A 380 2.20 -15.48 3.26
CA THR A 380 1.80 -14.72 2.09
C THR A 380 2.71 -15.05 0.93
N GLY A 381 2.13 -15.43 -0.21
CA GLY A 381 2.90 -15.87 -1.37
C GLY A 381 2.01 -16.49 -2.46
N SER A 382 2.58 -17.39 -3.26
CA SER A 382 1.88 -17.96 -4.41
C SER A 382 0.77 -18.92 -4.00
N ARG A 383 -0.25 -19.06 -4.87
CA ARG A 383 -1.35 -20.03 -4.69
C ARG A 383 -0.83 -21.45 -4.47
N ALA A 384 0.11 -21.90 -5.30
CA ALA A 384 0.63 -23.27 -5.26
C ALA A 384 1.26 -23.60 -3.90
N VAL A 385 2.13 -22.72 -3.39
CA VAL A 385 2.76 -22.91 -2.08
C VAL A 385 1.73 -22.80 -0.96
N GLY A 386 0.79 -21.86 -1.05
CA GLY A 386 -0.28 -21.72 -0.07
C GLY A 386 -1.15 -22.97 0.10
N LEU A 387 -1.52 -23.61 -1.02
CA LEU A 387 -2.28 -24.86 -0.99
C LEU A 387 -1.46 -26.01 -0.39
N ALA A 388 -0.17 -26.12 -0.75
CA ALA A 388 0.73 -27.11 -0.17
C ALA A 388 0.89 -26.93 1.35
N ILE A 389 0.97 -25.68 1.82
CA ILE A 389 1.02 -25.37 3.26
C ILE A 389 -0.28 -25.79 3.95
N VAL A 390 -1.45 -25.48 3.37
CA VAL A 390 -2.75 -25.86 3.94
C VAL A 390 -2.87 -27.38 4.04
N GLU A 391 -2.46 -28.11 3.01
CA GLU A 391 -2.46 -29.57 3.01
C GLU A 391 -1.53 -30.14 4.08
N ALA A 392 -0.27 -29.70 4.12
CA ALA A 392 0.71 -30.17 5.09
C ALA A 392 0.33 -29.83 6.54
N ALA A 393 -0.25 -28.65 6.78
CA ALA A 393 -0.70 -28.20 8.09
C ALA A 393 -1.90 -29.02 8.62
N ALA A 394 -2.71 -29.59 7.73
CA ALA A 394 -3.85 -30.43 8.10
C ALA A 394 -3.42 -31.82 8.63
N VAL A 395 -2.18 -32.25 8.34
CA VAL A 395 -1.69 -33.56 8.79
C VAL A 395 -1.20 -33.49 10.23
N HIS A 396 -1.83 -34.26 11.11
CA HIS A 396 -1.41 -34.40 12.50
C HIS A 396 -0.06 -35.12 12.60
N ARG A 397 0.87 -34.56 13.38
CA ARG A 397 2.21 -35.13 13.62
C ARG A 397 2.33 -35.71 15.04
N PRO A 398 3.10 -36.79 15.27
CA PRO A 398 3.35 -37.29 16.62
C PRO A 398 3.87 -36.19 17.55
N GLY A 399 3.30 -36.08 18.75
CA GLY A 399 3.65 -35.04 19.73
C GLY A 399 2.89 -33.71 19.59
N GLN A 400 2.22 -33.47 18.45
CA GLN A 400 1.39 -32.27 18.25
C GLN A 400 0.17 -32.29 19.18
N ARG A 401 -0.15 -31.14 19.80
CA ARG A 401 -1.22 -31.01 20.82
C ARG A 401 -2.37 -30.10 20.40
N HIS A 402 -2.36 -29.66 19.15
CA HIS A 402 -3.26 -28.62 18.63
C HIS A 402 -3.54 -28.87 17.16
N LEU A 403 -4.58 -28.24 16.64
CA LEU A 403 -4.77 -28.12 15.19
C LEU A 403 -4.03 -26.87 14.72
N LYS A 404 -3.23 -27.00 13.65
CA LYS A 404 -2.52 -25.87 13.08
C LYS A 404 -3.53 -24.89 12.48
N ARG A 405 -3.43 -23.61 12.86
CA ARG A 405 -4.13 -22.53 12.15
C ARG A 405 -3.26 -22.09 10.99
N VAL A 406 -3.83 -22.02 9.78
CA VAL A 406 -3.19 -21.34 8.65
C VAL A 406 -3.88 -20.00 8.46
N VAL A 407 -3.10 -18.94 8.29
CA VAL A 407 -3.53 -17.61 7.83
C VAL A 407 -2.79 -17.34 6.54
N ALA A 408 -3.49 -17.47 5.42
CA ALA A 408 -2.88 -17.39 4.09
C ALA A 408 -3.53 -16.28 3.25
N GLU A 409 -2.70 -15.36 2.78
CA GLU A 409 -2.99 -14.42 1.70
C GLU A 409 -2.23 -14.86 0.45
N LEU A 410 -2.95 -15.05 -0.66
CA LEU A 410 -2.41 -15.61 -1.89
C LEU A 410 -2.52 -14.60 -3.04
N GLY A 411 -2.30 -15.11 -4.25
CA GLY A 411 -2.33 -14.32 -5.48
C GLY A 411 -3.71 -13.80 -5.89
N GLY A 412 -3.72 -13.05 -6.98
CA GLY A 412 -4.92 -12.51 -7.60
C GLY A 412 -4.80 -12.40 -9.12
N LYS A 413 -5.94 -12.53 -9.81
CA LYS A 413 -6.08 -12.15 -11.22
C LYS A 413 -7.01 -10.96 -11.34
N ASN A 414 -6.57 -9.81 -10.83
CA ASN A 414 -7.43 -8.68 -10.54
C ASN A 414 -7.94 -7.98 -11.80
N ALA A 415 -9.20 -7.56 -11.76
CA ALA A 415 -9.89 -6.91 -12.86
C ALA A 415 -10.23 -5.44 -12.56
N VAL A 416 -10.16 -4.60 -13.59
CA VAL A 416 -10.71 -3.24 -13.60
C VAL A 416 -11.77 -3.16 -14.68
N ILE A 417 -13.03 -2.99 -14.28
CA ILE A 417 -14.12 -2.66 -15.20
C ILE A 417 -14.07 -1.16 -15.50
N VAL A 418 -14.18 -0.82 -16.77
CA VAL A 418 -14.29 0.55 -17.27
C VAL A 418 -15.62 0.66 -18.00
N ASP A 419 -16.60 1.29 -17.34
CA ASP A 419 -17.93 1.51 -17.90
C ASP A 419 -17.88 2.52 -19.06
N ALA A 420 -18.90 2.50 -19.93
CA ALA A 420 -18.97 3.32 -21.14
C ALA A 420 -18.98 4.83 -20.83
N ASP A 421 -19.46 5.21 -19.65
CA ASP A 421 -19.48 6.60 -19.19
C ASP A 421 -18.25 6.99 -18.38
N SER A 422 -17.20 6.17 -18.29
CA SER A 422 -16.01 6.49 -17.50
C SER A 422 -15.25 7.70 -18.03
N ASP A 423 -14.52 8.39 -17.16
CA ASP A 423 -13.60 9.47 -17.54
C ASP A 423 -12.21 8.88 -17.88
N PRO A 424 -11.78 8.89 -19.16
CA PRO A 424 -10.48 8.33 -19.54
C PRO A 424 -9.28 9.03 -18.87
N ASP A 425 -9.42 10.31 -18.48
CA ASP A 425 -8.37 11.05 -17.77
C ASP A 425 -8.13 10.52 -16.34
N GLN A 426 -9.13 9.83 -15.76
CA GLN A 426 -9.02 9.18 -14.46
C GLN A 426 -8.64 7.70 -14.62
N VAL A 427 -9.23 7.02 -15.60
CA VAL A 427 -9.04 5.59 -15.84
C VAL A 427 -7.61 5.27 -16.25
N VAL A 428 -7.06 5.96 -17.24
CA VAL A 428 -5.75 5.61 -17.83
C VAL A 428 -4.62 5.70 -16.81
N PRO A 429 -4.45 6.81 -16.05
CA PRO A 429 -3.42 6.86 -15.01
C PRO A 429 -3.61 5.81 -13.91
N ALA A 430 -4.87 5.49 -13.56
CA ALA A 430 -5.17 4.47 -12.57
C ALA A 430 -4.82 3.06 -13.06
N LEU A 431 -5.08 2.73 -14.33
CA LEU A 431 -4.67 1.46 -14.95
C LEU A 431 -3.15 1.35 -15.01
N VAL A 432 -2.45 2.38 -15.52
CA VAL A 432 -0.98 2.41 -15.57
C VAL A 432 -0.37 2.17 -14.19
N ARG A 433 -0.83 2.89 -13.17
CA ARG A 433 -0.34 2.71 -11.80
C ARG A 433 -0.69 1.35 -11.21
N SER A 434 -1.88 0.82 -11.50
CA SER A 434 -2.34 -0.46 -10.94
C SER A 434 -1.66 -1.66 -11.62
N ALA A 435 -1.36 -1.57 -12.91
CA ALA A 435 -0.76 -2.65 -13.69
C ALA A 435 0.77 -2.65 -13.64
N PHE A 436 1.39 -1.47 -13.68
CA PHE A 436 2.84 -1.34 -13.88
C PHE A 436 3.58 -0.75 -12.68
N GLY A 437 2.88 -0.21 -11.69
CA GLY A 437 3.50 0.26 -10.45
C GLY A 437 4.24 -0.89 -9.75
N PHE A 438 5.52 -0.68 -9.43
CA PHE A 438 6.44 -1.73 -8.97
C PHE A 438 6.53 -2.94 -9.93
N ALA A 439 6.57 -2.65 -11.24
CA ALA A 439 6.60 -3.66 -12.31
C ALA A 439 5.46 -4.69 -12.23
N GLY A 440 4.29 -4.31 -11.69
CA GLY A 440 3.15 -5.23 -11.54
C GLY A 440 3.35 -6.33 -10.49
N GLN A 441 4.41 -6.26 -9.67
CA GLN A 441 4.76 -7.27 -8.66
C GLN A 441 3.95 -7.09 -7.37
N LYS A 442 2.64 -6.99 -7.51
CA LYS A 442 1.70 -6.86 -6.40
C LYS A 442 0.60 -7.89 -6.59
N CYS A 443 0.24 -8.59 -5.53
CA CYS A 443 -0.94 -9.47 -5.55
C CYS A 443 -2.22 -8.70 -5.95
N SER A 444 -2.28 -7.39 -5.66
CA SER A 444 -3.37 -6.46 -6.04
C SER A 444 -3.23 -5.79 -7.41
N ALA A 445 -2.16 -6.08 -8.17
CA ALA A 445 -1.92 -5.43 -9.46
C ALA A 445 -3.06 -5.73 -10.44
N ALA A 446 -3.49 -4.73 -11.19
CA ALA A 446 -4.46 -4.91 -12.25
C ALA A 446 -3.80 -5.67 -13.41
N SER A 447 -4.24 -6.90 -13.66
CA SER A 447 -3.76 -7.72 -14.78
C SER A 447 -4.80 -7.87 -15.90
N ARG A 448 -6.05 -7.48 -15.61
CA ARG A 448 -7.19 -7.52 -16.54
C ARG A 448 -7.90 -6.17 -16.54
N ALA A 449 -8.13 -5.60 -17.70
CA ALA A 449 -9.02 -4.46 -17.91
C ALA A 449 -10.18 -4.91 -18.80
N ILE A 450 -11.40 -4.58 -18.39
CA ILE A 450 -12.63 -4.94 -19.10
C ILE A 450 -13.34 -3.65 -19.45
N VAL A 451 -13.35 -3.28 -20.72
CA VAL A 451 -13.87 -1.98 -21.16
C VAL A 451 -15.20 -2.17 -21.88
N VAL A 452 -16.23 -1.46 -21.44
CA VAL A 452 -17.60 -1.59 -21.92
C VAL A 452 -17.82 -0.78 -23.20
N GLY A 453 -18.33 -1.46 -24.23
CA GLY A 453 -18.92 -0.88 -25.42
C GLY A 453 -18.04 0.16 -26.12
N PRO A 454 -18.51 1.42 -26.29
CA PRO A 454 -17.85 2.43 -27.11
C PRO A 454 -16.58 3.03 -26.48
N ALA A 455 -16.32 2.82 -25.19
CA ALA A 455 -15.14 3.38 -24.54
C ALA A 455 -13.83 2.65 -24.91
N TYR A 456 -13.91 1.43 -25.42
CA TYR A 456 -12.76 0.55 -25.65
C TYR A 456 -11.65 1.19 -26.47
N ASP A 457 -11.97 1.69 -27.67
CA ASP A 457 -10.93 2.15 -28.60
C ASP A 457 -10.17 3.35 -28.05
N ALA A 458 -10.90 4.33 -27.49
CA ALA A 458 -10.30 5.50 -26.85
C ALA A 458 -9.46 5.16 -25.61
N ILE A 459 -9.90 4.18 -24.81
CA ILE A 459 -9.14 3.73 -23.63
C ILE A 459 -7.89 2.98 -24.07
N VAL A 460 -7.99 2.06 -25.02
CA VAL A 460 -6.85 1.26 -25.51
C VAL A 460 -5.79 2.16 -26.13
N GLU A 461 -6.18 3.11 -27.00
CA GLU A 461 -5.24 4.05 -27.62
C GLU A 461 -4.47 4.86 -26.57
N ARG A 462 -5.20 5.48 -25.63
CA ARG A 462 -4.59 6.32 -24.60
C ARG A 462 -3.77 5.52 -23.59
N LEU A 463 -4.21 4.30 -23.25
CA LEU A 463 -3.50 3.40 -22.36
C LEU A 463 -2.21 2.90 -22.99
N ALA A 464 -2.23 2.52 -24.27
CA ALA A 464 -1.04 2.11 -25.00
C ALA A 464 -0.01 3.26 -25.06
N ALA A 465 -0.46 4.47 -25.42
CA ALA A 465 0.41 5.65 -25.41
C ALA A 465 0.99 5.95 -24.02
N ALA A 466 0.17 5.85 -22.96
CA ALA A 466 0.65 6.09 -21.60
C ALA A 466 1.63 5.02 -21.09
N ALA A 467 1.42 3.76 -21.47
CA ALA A 467 2.33 2.66 -21.16
C ALA A 467 3.68 2.82 -21.89
N ASP A 468 3.66 3.26 -23.14
CA ASP A 468 4.85 3.54 -23.96
C ASP A 468 5.70 4.74 -23.46
N GLU A 469 5.12 5.60 -22.62
CA GLU A 469 5.80 6.74 -21.97
C GLU A 469 6.26 6.41 -20.54
N ALA A 470 5.98 5.20 -20.04
CA ALA A 470 6.43 4.76 -18.72
C ALA A 470 7.96 4.63 -18.67
N ILE A 471 8.60 5.34 -17.75
CA ILE A 471 10.06 5.31 -17.60
C ILE A 471 10.47 3.99 -16.92
N LEU A 472 11.05 3.09 -17.71
CA LEU A 472 11.71 1.87 -17.26
C LEU A 472 13.16 2.18 -16.86
N GLY A 473 13.58 1.82 -15.65
CA GLY A 473 14.95 2.05 -15.23
C GLY A 473 15.28 1.62 -13.81
N HIS A 474 16.51 1.92 -13.38
CA HIS A 474 16.97 1.59 -12.03
C HIS A 474 16.23 2.43 -10.97
N PRO A 475 15.63 1.82 -9.93
CA PRO A 475 14.81 2.53 -8.94
C PRO A 475 15.53 3.61 -8.10
N SER A 476 16.87 3.67 -8.17
CA SER A 476 17.65 4.78 -7.59
C SER A 476 17.43 6.12 -8.30
N ASP A 477 16.92 6.10 -9.53
CA ASP A 477 16.44 7.28 -10.26
C ASP A 477 14.96 7.56 -9.89
N PRO A 478 14.63 8.73 -9.31
CA PRO A 478 13.27 9.10 -8.96
C PRO A 478 12.35 9.29 -10.17
N ALA A 479 12.89 9.35 -11.39
CA ALA A 479 12.08 9.36 -12.62
C ALA A 479 11.53 7.97 -12.97
N THR A 480 12.14 6.90 -12.46
CA THR A 480 11.71 5.52 -12.73
C THR A 480 10.30 5.27 -12.22
N LEU A 481 9.42 4.85 -13.14
CA LEU A 481 8.08 4.37 -12.84
C LEU A 481 8.05 2.84 -12.72
N VAL A 482 8.77 2.18 -13.63
CA VAL A 482 8.81 0.72 -13.74
C VAL A 482 10.24 0.26 -13.49
N GLY A 483 10.42 -0.49 -12.40
CA GLY A 483 11.70 -1.07 -12.01
C GLY A 483 11.96 -2.43 -12.65
N PRO A 484 13.03 -3.12 -12.23
CA PRO A 484 13.26 -4.53 -12.54
C PRO A 484 12.21 -5.42 -11.86
N VAL A 485 12.10 -6.67 -12.34
CA VAL A 485 11.47 -7.76 -11.61
C VAL A 485 12.49 -8.43 -10.68
N ILE A 486 12.02 -9.14 -9.66
CA ILE A 486 12.83 -9.48 -8.48
C ILE A 486 14.03 -10.39 -8.75
N ASP A 487 13.90 -11.38 -9.65
CA ASP A 487 14.91 -12.40 -9.89
C ASP A 487 14.90 -12.95 -11.32
N ALA A 488 15.89 -13.81 -11.61
CA ALA A 488 16.07 -14.42 -12.92
C ALA A 488 14.90 -15.32 -13.34
N ASP A 489 14.26 -16.02 -12.40
CA ASP A 489 13.14 -16.92 -12.69
C ASP A 489 11.88 -16.12 -13.04
N ALA A 490 11.59 -15.06 -12.29
CA ALA A 490 10.52 -14.12 -12.61
C ALA A 490 10.75 -13.46 -13.97
N HIS A 491 11.99 -13.06 -14.25
CA HIS A 491 12.39 -12.48 -15.53
C HIS A 491 12.18 -13.45 -16.70
N ALA A 492 12.69 -14.67 -16.60
CA ALA A 492 12.56 -15.69 -17.65
C ALA A 492 11.09 -16.03 -17.94
N ARG A 493 10.29 -16.24 -16.89
CA ARG A 493 8.85 -16.53 -17.01
C ARG A 493 8.07 -15.39 -17.67
N LEU A 494 8.41 -14.14 -17.36
CA LEU A 494 7.75 -12.98 -17.95
C LEU A 494 8.21 -12.73 -19.39
N LEU A 495 9.48 -12.96 -19.71
CA LEU A 495 9.95 -12.92 -21.09
C LEU A 495 9.25 -13.97 -21.96
N ASP A 496 9.08 -15.19 -21.45
CA ASP A 496 8.28 -16.22 -22.13
C ASP A 496 6.82 -15.78 -22.35
N ALA A 497 6.17 -15.24 -21.31
CA ALA A 497 4.80 -14.73 -21.41
C ALA A 497 4.65 -13.58 -22.42
N THR A 498 5.63 -12.67 -22.48
CA THR A 498 5.62 -11.58 -23.48
C THR A 498 5.91 -12.10 -24.90
N ALA A 499 6.77 -13.10 -25.06
CA ALA A 499 7.10 -13.69 -26.37
C ALA A 499 5.89 -14.40 -27.00
N ARG A 500 5.06 -15.08 -26.20
CA ARG A 500 3.84 -15.75 -26.66
C ARG A 500 2.61 -14.85 -26.75
N ALA A 501 2.69 -13.60 -26.27
CA ALA A 501 1.55 -12.69 -26.23
C ALA A 501 0.91 -12.40 -27.60
N ALA A 502 1.73 -12.32 -28.66
CA ALA A 502 1.22 -12.13 -30.02
C ALA A 502 0.47 -13.36 -30.59
N GLY A 503 0.62 -14.54 -29.97
CA GLY A 503 -0.14 -15.74 -30.31
C GLY A 503 -1.48 -15.86 -29.59
N GLU A 504 -1.64 -15.18 -28.45
CA GLU A 504 -2.88 -15.19 -27.65
C GLU A 504 -3.74 -13.94 -27.84
N GLY A 505 -3.18 -12.87 -28.39
CA GLY A 505 -3.87 -11.61 -28.66
C GLY A 505 -3.00 -10.66 -29.47
N ARG A 506 -3.32 -9.37 -29.45
CA ARG A 506 -2.60 -8.31 -30.16
C ARG A 506 -1.87 -7.39 -29.18
N VAL A 507 -0.56 -7.30 -29.33
CA VAL A 507 0.27 -6.39 -28.51
C VAL A 507 0.13 -4.97 -29.06
N VAL A 508 -0.29 -4.01 -28.22
CA VAL A 508 -0.50 -2.60 -28.60
C VAL A 508 0.48 -1.62 -27.95
N SER A 509 1.18 -2.09 -26.91
CA SER A 509 2.27 -1.39 -26.24
C SER A 509 3.31 -2.44 -25.90
N ASP A 510 4.48 -2.30 -26.50
CA ASP A 510 5.71 -3.05 -26.19
C ASP A 510 6.90 -2.21 -26.66
N ARG A 511 6.97 -0.94 -26.25
CA ARG A 511 8.23 -0.20 -26.43
C ARG A 511 9.31 -0.83 -25.57
N ARG A 512 9.99 -1.81 -26.17
CA ARG A 512 11.33 -2.31 -25.84
C ARG A 512 12.38 -1.23 -26.08
N ARG A 513 12.18 -0.01 -25.56
CA ARG A 513 13.17 1.05 -25.64
C ARG A 513 13.90 1.11 -24.30
N PRO A 514 14.85 0.19 -24.03
CA PRO A 514 15.77 0.43 -22.93
C PRO A 514 16.47 1.78 -23.17
N PRO A 515 16.92 2.49 -22.12
CA PRO A 515 17.77 3.64 -22.27
C PRO A 515 18.99 3.29 -23.13
N ALA A 516 19.59 4.29 -23.74
CA ALA A 516 20.76 4.12 -24.61
C ALA A 516 21.85 3.31 -23.87
N GLY A 517 22.10 2.08 -24.32
CA GLY A 517 23.00 1.11 -23.67
C GLY A 517 22.38 -0.26 -23.38
N GLY A 518 21.05 -0.39 -23.37
CA GLY A 518 20.38 -1.66 -23.08
C GLY A 518 20.36 -2.01 -21.58
N PHE A 519 19.58 -3.03 -21.21
CA PHE A 519 19.47 -3.55 -19.84
C PHE A 519 19.85 -5.04 -19.70
N GLY A 520 20.09 -5.73 -20.82
CA GLY A 520 20.42 -7.16 -20.87
C GLY A 520 21.93 -7.45 -20.87
N GLU A 521 22.34 -8.64 -21.33
CA GLU A 521 23.75 -9.07 -21.34
C GLU A 521 24.72 -8.13 -22.08
N GLY A 522 24.21 -7.31 -23.01
CA GLY A 522 24.98 -6.28 -23.74
C GLY A 522 25.11 -4.94 -23.01
N ALA A 523 24.47 -4.76 -21.85
CA ALA A 523 24.58 -3.54 -21.04
C ALA A 523 25.90 -3.51 -20.25
N PRO A 524 26.46 -2.32 -19.95
CA PRO A 524 27.62 -2.20 -19.09
C PRO A 524 27.41 -2.91 -17.72
N VAL A 525 28.49 -3.45 -17.14
CA VAL A 525 28.49 -4.00 -15.77
C VAL A 525 27.93 -2.94 -14.81
N GLY A 526 26.98 -3.34 -13.95
CA GLY A 526 26.23 -2.43 -13.08
C GLY A 526 24.99 -1.76 -13.72
N GLN A 527 24.66 -2.10 -14.97
CA GLN A 527 23.41 -1.72 -15.65
C GLN A 527 22.63 -2.95 -16.18
N ARG A 528 23.13 -4.16 -15.88
CA ARG A 528 22.46 -5.43 -16.17
C ARG A 528 21.46 -5.71 -15.08
N GLY A 529 20.18 -5.77 -15.44
CA GLY A 529 19.11 -6.05 -14.48
C GLY A 529 18.00 -6.87 -15.11
N TRP A 530 17.10 -7.36 -14.28
CA TRP A 530 15.97 -8.17 -14.69
C TRP A 530 14.80 -7.29 -15.12
N TYR A 531 14.94 -6.58 -16.24
CA TYR A 531 13.93 -5.62 -16.69
C TYR A 531 12.94 -6.22 -17.68
N VAL A 532 11.64 -6.03 -17.40
CA VAL A 532 10.54 -6.40 -18.31
C VAL A 532 9.76 -5.14 -18.67
N ALA A 533 9.55 -4.91 -19.96
CA ALA A 533 8.82 -3.74 -20.44
C ALA A 533 7.31 -3.85 -20.13
N PRO A 534 6.63 -2.73 -19.78
CA PRO A 534 5.18 -2.68 -19.70
C PRO A 534 4.54 -3.15 -21.01
N THR A 535 3.75 -4.21 -20.93
CA THR A 535 3.10 -4.81 -22.09
C THR A 535 1.59 -4.72 -21.95
N VAL A 536 0.93 -4.17 -22.98
CA VAL A 536 -0.53 -4.17 -23.10
C VAL A 536 -0.92 -5.11 -24.25
N VAL A 537 -1.71 -6.12 -23.91
CA VAL A 537 -2.24 -7.11 -24.86
C VAL A 537 -3.74 -6.93 -24.94
N VAL A 538 -4.28 -6.78 -26.14
CA VAL A 538 -5.70 -6.65 -26.40
C VAL A 538 -6.20 -7.83 -27.21
N ASP A 539 -7.53 -7.97 -27.32
CA ASP A 539 -8.17 -8.98 -28.17
C ASP A 539 -7.76 -10.42 -27.79
N VAL A 540 -7.47 -10.67 -26.50
CA VAL A 540 -7.25 -12.03 -25.96
C VAL A 540 -8.59 -12.77 -25.81
N ASP A 541 -8.60 -14.08 -26.05
CA ASP A 541 -9.76 -14.93 -25.75
C ASP A 541 -9.79 -15.30 -24.25
N PRO A 542 -10.76 -14.80 -23.45
CA PRO A 542 -10.83 -15.07 -22.02
C PRO A 542 -10.96 -16.57 -21.65
N ALA A 543 -11.51 -17.37 -22.55
CA ALA A 543 -11.76 -18.79 -22.30
C ALA A 543 -10.47 -19.64 -22.38
N THR A 544 -9.54 -19.26 -23.25
CA THR A 544 -8.36 -20.07 -23.59
C THR A 544 -7.03 -19.39 -23.26
N SER A 545 -6.99 -18.06 -23.19
CA SER A 545 -5.75 -17.33 -22.95
C SER A 545 -5.25 -17.52 -21.52
N THR A 546 -4.06 -18.08 -21.41
CA THR A 546 -3.32 -18.16 -20.15
C THR A 546 -2.87 -16.78 -19.66
N LEU A 547 -2.61 -15.80 -20.54
CA LEU A 547 -2.33 -14.42 -20.13
C LEU A 547 -3.52 -13.80 -19.39
N TRP A 548 -4.74 -14.19 -19.75
CA TRP A 548 -5.98 -13.77 -19.08
C TRP A 548 -6.25 -14.54 -17.78
N ARG A 549 -5.87 -15.81 -17.68
CA ARG A 549 -6.26 -16.69 -16.57
C ARG A 549 -5.19 -16.84 -15.48
N ASP A 550 -3.91 -16.90 -15.85
CA ASP A 550 -2.81 -17.20 -14.95
C ASP A 550 -2.23 -15.94 -14.29
N GLU A 551 -1.84 -16.03 -13.02
CA GLU A 551 -1.16 -14.94 -12.34
C GLU A 551 0.30 -14.84 -12.80
N LEU A 552 0.62 -13.79 -13.54
CA LEU A 552 1.97 -13.57 -14.07
C LEU A 552 2.86 -12.72 -13.16
N PHE A 553 2.30 -11.95 -12.22
CA PHE A 553 3.08 -11.18 -11.25
C PHE A 553 4.17 -10.29 -11.89
N GLY A 554 3.80 -9.56 -12.94
CA GLY A 554 4.70 -8.73 -13.73
C GLY A 554 3.94 -7.67 -14.54
N PRO A 555 4.65 -6.84 -15.33
CA PRO A 555 4.07 -5.64 -15.94
C PRO A 555 3.32 -5.96 -17.24
N LEU A 556 2.33 -6.86 -17.20
CA LEU A 556 1.50 -7.27 -18.33
C LEU A 556 0.01 -7.07 -18.02
N LEU A 557 -0.67 -6.31 -18.87
CA LEU A 557 -2.10 -6.02 -18.77
C LEU A 557 -2.85 -6.54 -19.99
N CYS A 558 -3.82 -7.43 -19.77
CA CYS A 558 -4.77 -7.84 -20.81
C CYS A 558 -5.99 -6.91 -20.82
N VAL A 559 -6.44 -6.48 -22.00
CA VAL A 559 -7.65 -5.66 -22.17
C VAL A 559 -8.65 -6.40 -23.05
N VAL A 560 -9.87 -6.54 -22.56
CA VAL A 560 -10.98 -7.22 -23.25
C VAL A 560 -12.18 -6.27 -23.34
N ARG A 561 -12.89 -6.34 -24.47
CA ARG A 561 -14.14 -5.60 -24.67
C ARG A 561 -15.30 -6.38 -24.06
N ALA A 562 -16.15 -5.70 -23.31
CA ALA A 562 -17.46 -6.21 -22.90
C ALA A 562 -18.57 -5.46 -23.64
N ASP A 563 -19.69 -6.14 -23.91
CA ASP A 563 -20.82 -5.53 -24.62
C ASP A 563 -21.58 -4.55 -23.72
N ASP A 564 -21.75 -4.93 -22.46
CA ASP A 564 -22.43 -4.18 -21.41
C ASP A 564 -21.81 -4.51 -20.03
N LEU A 565 -22.40 -3.93 -18.99
CA LEU A 565 -21.96 -4.17 -17.61
C LEU A 565 -22.18 -5.63 -17.16
N ASP A 566 -23.23 -6.30 -17.65
CA ASP A 566 -23.54 -7.67 -17.23
C ASP A 566 -22.45 -8.62 -17.75
N HIS A 567 -22.10 -8.49 -19.03
CA HIS A 567 -20.97 -9.20 -19.62
C HIS A 567 -19.65 -8.84 -18.89
N ALA A 568 -19.44 -7.56 -18.56
CA ALA A 568 -18.22 -7.15 -17.86
C ALA A 568 -18.09 -7.79 -16.46
N LEU A 569 -19.19 -7.93 -15.71
CA LEU A 569 -19.20 -8.58 -14.40
C LEU A 569 -18.94 -10.08 -14.51
N VAL A 570 -19.50 -10.75 -15.54
CA VAL A 570 -19.21 -12.16 -15.83
C VAL A 570 -17.72 -12.34 -16.10
N LEU A 571 -17.13 -11.53 -16.99
CA LEU A 571 -15.69 -11.60 -17.29
C LEU A 571 -14.82 -11.31 -16.07
N ALA A 572 -15.18 -10.31 -15.25
CA ALA A 572 -14.42 -9.98 -14.05
C ALA A 572 -14.42 -11.12 -13.03
N ASN A 573 -15.56 -11.81 -12.90
CA ASN A 573 -15.75 -12.88 -11.93
C ASN A 573 -15.29 -14.27 -12.44
N ASP A 574 -15.05 -14.46 -13.74
CA ASP A 574 -14.54 -15.71 -14.34
C ASP A 574 -13.05 -15.92 -14.02
N THR A 575 -12.78 -16.21 -12.75
CA THR A 575 -11.47 -16.59 -12.23
C THR A 575 -11.61 -17.33 -10.90
N GLU A 576 -10.61 -18.16 -10.56
CA GLU A 576 -10.56 -18.84 -9.27
C GLU A 576 -10.26 -17.87 -8.10
N TYR A 577 -9.65 -16.72 -8.42
CA TYR A 577 -9.21 -15.69 -7.48
C TYR A 577 -10.34 -14.74 -7.06
N ALA A 578 -10.17 -14.07 -5.93
CA ALA A 578 -11.09 -13.03 -5.44
C ALA A 578 -10.38 -12.05 -4.49
N LEU A 579 -9.26 -11.47 -4.92
CA LEU A 579 -8.46 -10.54 -4.11
C LEU A 579 -8.92 -9.08 -4.27
N THR A 580 -8.63 -8.45 -5.41
CA THR A 580 -9.04 -7.07 -5.69
C THR A 580 -9.82 -6.96 -7.01
N ALA A 581 -10.74 -6.02 -7.05
CA ALA A 581 -11.42 -5.60 -8.27
C ALA A 581 -11.71 -4.09 -8.22
N ALA A 582 -11.81 -3.46 -9.39
CA ALA A 582 -12.26 -2.07 -9.47
C ALA A 582 -13.31 -1.85 -10.56
N CYS A 583 -14.10 -0.79 -10.38
CA CYS A 583 -15.04 -0.31 -11.39
C CYS A 583 -14.94 1.21 -11.51
N PHE A 584 -14.71 1.69 -12.72
CA PHE A 584 -14.88 3.10 -13.09
C PHE A 584 -16.24 3.26 -13.76
N SER A 585 -17.04 4.20 -13.26
CA SER A 585 -18.36 4.57 -13.79
C SER A 585 -18.82 5.88 -13.16
N ARG A 586 -19.56 6.68 -13.91
CA ARG A 586 -20.27 7.86 -13.37
C ARG A 586 -21.74 7.53 -13.05
N SER A 587 -22.21 6.34 -13.38
CA SER A 587 -23.56 5.85 -13.06
C SER A 587 -23.64 5.30 -11.63
N PRO A 588 -24.41 5.93 -10.72
CA PRO A 588 -24.59 5.43 -9.36
C PRO A 588 -25.28 4.06 -9.29
N VAL A 589 -26.03 3.68 -10.34
CA VAL A 589 -26.65 2.36 -10.43
C VAL A 589 -25.57 1.32 -10.74
N ASN A 590 -24.73 1.58 -11.74
CA ASN A 590 -23.68 0.66 -12.16
C ASN A 590 -22.61 0.48 -11.08
N LEU A 591 -22.24 1.56 -10.38
CA LEU A 591 -21.33 1.49 -9.23
C LEU A 591 -21.89 0.64 -8.09
N ARG A 592 -23.19 0.78 -7.76
CA ARG A 592 -23.83 -0.05 -6.72
C ARG A 592 -23.90 -1.51 -7.13
N ARG A 593 -24.18 -1.79 -8.40
CA ARG A 593 -24.17 -3.15 -8.95
C ARG A 593 -22.78 -3.75 -8.89
N ALA A 594 -21.75 -3.05 -9.39
CA ALA A 594 -20.37 -3.49 -9.31
C ALA A 594 -19.93 -3.77 -7.87
N ALA A 595 -20.29 -2.91 -6.91
CA ALA A 595 -19.99 -3.12 -5.49
C ALA A 595 -20.66 -4.37 -4.89
N ALA A 596 -21.85 -4.75 -5.38
CA ALA A 596 -22.59 -5.90 -4.90
C ALA A 596 -22.19 -7.22 -5.60
N GLU A 597 -21.82 -7.15 -6.89
CA GLU A 597 -21.69 -8.31 -7.76
C GLU A 597 -20.21 -8.70 -8.03
N LEU A 598 -19.25 -7.81 -7.82
CA LEU A 598 -17.82 -8.14 -7.94
C LEU A 598 -17.34 -9.00 -6.75
N ARG A 599 -17.27 -10.32 -6.94
CA ARG A 599 -16.02 -11.10 -7.08
C ARG A 599 -14.76 -10.88 -6.24
N ALA A 600 -14.69 -10.03 -5.21
CA ALA A 600 -13.41 -9.69 -4.58
C ALA A 600 -13.48 -9.30 -3.10
N GLY A 601 -12.39 -9.56 -2.36
CA GLY A 601 -12.21 -9.09 -0.99
C GLY A 601 -12.11 -7.56 -0.89
N ASN A 602 -11.42 -6.91 -1.83
CA ASN A 602 -11.27 -5.45 -1.88
C ASN A 602 -11.81 -4.92 -3.21
N VAL A 603 -12.98 -4.27 -3.16
CA VAL A 603 -13.61 -3.61 -4.31
C VAL A 603 -13.37 -2.10 -4.26
N TYR A 604 -12.87 -1.54 -5.35
CA TYR A 604 -12.54 -0.12 -5.49
C TYR A 604 -13.41 0.57 -6.54
N LEU A 605 -14.05 1.68 -6.19
CA LEU A 605 -14.88 2.45 -7.11
C LEU A 605 -14.19 3.76 -7.50
N ASN A 606 -14.09 4.04 -8.80
CA ASN A 606 -13.47 5.25 -9.36
C ASN A 606 -12.04 5.53 -8.87
N ARG A 607 -11.26 4.46 -8.66
CA ARG A 607 -9.83 4.49 -8.37
C ARG A 607 -9.17 3.14 -8.72
N GLY A 608 -7.84 3.12 -8.78
CA GLY A 608 -7.07 1.89 -9.02
C GLY A 608 -7.20 0.85 -7.90
N THR A 609 -6.73 -0.38 -8.19
CA THR A 609 -6.88 -1.58 -7.33
C THR A 609 -5.80 -1.74 -6.27
N THR A 610 -4.76 -0.92 -6.30
CA THR A 610 -3.57 -1.06 -5.45
C THR A 610 -3.47 -0.01 -4.36
N GLY A 611 -2.58 -0.23 -3.39
CA GLY A 611 -2.31 0.70 -2.29
C GLY A 611 -3.43 0.73 -1.26
N ALA A 612 -3.83 -0.45 -0.80
CA ALA A 612 -4.65 -0.59 0.41
C ALA A 612 -3.90 0.02 1.60
N VAL A 613 -4.61 0.69 2.51
CA VAL A 613 -4.01 1.32 3.68
C VAL A 613 -4.60 0.69 4.94
N VAL A 614 -3.74 0.28 5.87
CA VAL A 614 -4.11 -0.29 7.17
C VAL A 614 -5.16 0.58 7.87
N GLY A 615 -6.21 -0.07 8.40
CA GLY A 615 -7.34 0.57 9.06
C GLY A 615 -8.30 1.35 8.14
N ARG A 616 -7.94 1.59 6.86
CA ARG A 616 -8.84 2.22 5.87
C ARG A 616 -9.40 1.23 4.87
N GLN A 617 -8.55 0.32 4.39
CA GLN A 617 -8.91 -0.78 3.49
C GLN A 617 -8.24 -2.06 4.00
N PRO A 618 -8.76 -2.70 5.07
CA PRO A 618 -8.30 -4.02 5.46
C PRO A 618 -8.19 -4.93 4.24
N PHE A 619 -7.02 -5.52 4.06
CA PHE A 619 -6.62 -6.15 2.81
C PHE A 619 -6.62 -7.65 2.94
N GLY A 620 -7.32 -8.31 2.03
CA GLY A 620 -7.31 -9.76 1.90
C GLY A 620 -8.51 -10.28 1.13
N GLY A 621 -8.33 -11.47 0.56
CA GLY A 621 -9.26 -12.07 -0.39
C GLY A 621 -9.90 -13.37 0.10
N HIS A 622 -10.74 -13.93 -0.76
CA HIS A 622 -11.28 -15.29 -0.58
C HIS A 622 -11.12 -16.10 -1.88
N GLY A 623 -11.77 -17.26 -2.00
CA GLY A 623 -11.54 -18.15 -3.14
C GLY A 623 -10.11 -18.68 -3.12
N MET A 624 -9.42 -18.67 -4.27
CA MET A 624 -7.99 -19.03 -4.32
C MET A 624 -7.05 -17.88 -3.96
N SER A 625 -7.57 -16.72 -3.54
CA SER A 625 -6.77 -15.57 -3.10
C SER A 625 -6.46 -15.56 -1.61
N GLY A 626 -7.02 -16.49 -0.83
CA GLY A 626 -6.80 -16.56 0.59
C GLY A 626 -8.00 -17.11 1.34
N ILE A 627 -7.91 -17.09 2.67
CA ILE A 627 -8.89 -17.73 3.55
C ILE A 627 -9.95 -16.76 4.12
N GLY A 628 -10.08 -15.55 3.56
CA GLY A 628 -10.98 -14.51 4.07
C GLY A 628 -10.48 -13.78 5.31
N SER A 629 -9.20 -13.90 5.64
CA SER A 629 -8.55 -13.03 6.63
C SER A 629 -8.29 -11.65 5.99
N LYS A 630 -8.20 -10.59 6.80
CA LYS A 630 -7.90 -9.25 6.30
C LYS A 630 -6.87 -8.52 7.14
N ALA A 631 -5.65 -8.47 6.66
CA ALA A 631 -4.57 -7.72 7.28
C ALA A 631 -4.96 -6.23 7.41
N GLY A 632 -4.62 -5.64 8.55
CA GLY A 632 -4.88 -4.24 8.87
C GLY A 632 -6.35 -3.96 9.18
N GLY A 633 -7.13 -5.01 9.47
CA GLY A 633 -8.52 -4.92 9.91
C GLY A 633 -8.76 -5.41 11.33
N PRO A 634 -9.95 -5.13 11.88
CA PRO A 634 -10.29 -5.41 13.28
C PRO A 634 -10.43 -6.91 13.59
N ASP A 635 -10.60 -7.76 12.57
CA ASP A 635 -10.81 -9.20 12.72
C ASP A 635 -9.52 -10.01 12.59
N TYR A 636 -8.40 -9.38 12.20
CA TYR A 636 -7.15 -10.09 11.91
C TYR A 636 -6.57 -10.74 13.16
N LEU A 637 -6.47 -10.02 14.28
CA LEU A 637 -5.85 -10.54 15.51
C LEU A 637 -6.56 -11.77 16.08
N ALA A 638 -7.87 -11.91 15.86
CA ALA A 638 -8.62 -13.09 16.30
C ALA A 638 -8.12 -14.38 15.63
N GLN A 639 -7.50 -14.29 14.45
CA GLN A 639 -6.89 -15.42 13.75
C GLN A 639 -5.65 -15.96 14.47
N PHE A 640 -5.00 -15.12 15.31
CA PHE A 640 -3.73 -15.40 15.97
C PHE A 640 -3.92 -15.81 17.44
N ALA A 641 -5.15 -15.88 17.93
CA ALA A 641 -5.45 -16.22 19.32
C ALA A 641 -6.57 -17.26 19.42
N ASP A 642 -6.62 -17.95 20.55
CA ASP A 642 -7.74 -18.79 20.96
C ASP A 642 -8.63 -18.04 21.97
N PRO A 643 -9.95 -18.04 21.78
CA PRO A 643 -10.88 -17.53 22.77
C PRO A 643 -10.95 -18.47 23.97
N ARG A 644 -11.03 -17.89 25.17
CA ARG A 644 -11.21 -18.60 26.44
C ARG A 644 -12.21 -17.85 27.30
N VAL A 645 -13.24 -18.52 27.78
CA VAL A 645 -14.15 -17.97 28.79
C VAL A 645 -13.68 -18.42 30.18
N VAL A 646 -13.65 -17.47 31.12
CA VAL A 646 -13.49 -17.75 32.55
C VAL A 646 -14.81 -17.36 33.23
N THR A 647 -15.39 -18.31 33.94
CA THR A 647 -16.65 -18.14 34.67
C THR A 647 -16.36 -18.28 36.16
N GLU A 648 -16.72 -17.27 36.96
CA GLU A 648 -16.66 -17.31 38.41
C GLU A 648 -18.08 -17.27 38.97
N ASN A 649 -18.44 -18.25 39.82
CA ASN A 649 -19.58 -18.11 40.71
C ASN A 649 -19.22 -17.12 41.81
N THR A 650 -19.84 -15.94 41.79
CA THR A 650 -19.57 -14.86 42.74
C THR A 650 -20.45 -14.95 43.99
N VAL A 651 -21.40 -15.90 44.05
CA VAL A 651 -22.21 -16.17 45.24
C VAL A 651 -21.35 -16.72 46.37
N ARG A 652 -21.31 -16.02 47.49
CA ARG A 652 -20.64 -16.49 48.71
C ARG A 652 -21.61 -16.39 49.89
N GLN A 653 -21.99 -17.53 50.47
CA GLN A 653 -22.90 -17.61 51.62
C GLN A 653 -24.25 -16.89 51.43
N GLY A 654 -24.81 -16.93 50.22
CA GLY A 654 -26.11 -16.32 49.90
C GLY A 654 -26.06 -14.83 49.53
N PHE A 655 -24.87 -14.24 49.42
CA PHE A 655 -24.67 -12.86 48.94
C PHE A 655 -23.93 -12.84 47.60
N THR A 656 -24.30 -11.89 46.74
CA THR A 656 -23.59 -11.56 45.50
C THR A 656 -23.11 -10.11 45.60
N PRO A 657 -21.84 -9.80 45.27
CA PRO A 657 -21.42 -8.41 45.10
C PRO A 657 -22.33 -7.71 44.08
N ASP A 658 -22.71 -6.45 44.35
CA ASP A 658 -23.42 -5.65 43.34
C ASP A 658 -22.52 -5.47 42.11
N ALA A 659 -23.12 -5.68 40.92
CA ALA A 659 -22.44 -5.71 39.62
C ALA A 659 -21.83 -4.36 39.20
#